data_AF-A0A815WH82-F1
#
_entry.id   AF-A0A815WH82-F1
#
_cell.length_a   1.000
_cell.length_b   1.000
_cell.length_c   1.000
_cell.angle_alpha   90.00
_cell.angle_beta   90.00
_cell.angle_gamma   90.00
#
_symmetry.space_group_name_H-M   'P 1'
#
loop_
_entity.id
_entity.type
_entity.pdbx_description
1 polymer ?
#
loop_
_entity_poly.entity_id
_entity_poly.type
_entity_poly.pdbx_seq_one_letter_code
_entity_poly.pdbx_strand_id
1 'polypeptide(L)'
;MSRRSHHDNVDVDSEVGDRDRHRRTAQSDRGRSPSPLASKRVRHNKDEEHGEKELINEISSYSNAEIHRKEKSQGSVQFDNLYASLLPSSDYYERSYMHRDVVTHVIVTQTDFLITGSQDGHIKFWKIITPDYLKQQQTAATYQSTRPNDEKDPHENMGPGPIEFVKHFRAHLGPILTLCVNSSGTLLCSTCSDRTLKMFDVLSFDMITMVKLEFVPLMCSFVHSSRQALSTLAVSDSQSSTIYLYDGRTLNIKEPIGIISKIGHAAPVSLISYCPKYDLAISCDQSSIINYWSPNDLQNLPSEVSFKSKLDTDLFELVKNKLIPVALEFNSSGDQFALIGKSTTQRKLYLFDTLTGKKLKIFDEHLDVYKQLHERLLIKQQENEDKKSKLILLNNVEYSRRLTIEKDLEKHDSIYSLINLQFDSSGTFLFYSTLYGIKMLNLRTNSIRHFFGTTENARFIRLALYQTRQTSDQDFNPTILFSTAYKKNRFYLFTRNNPQDSRSEHDNDRDVYNEKPSREEILTATEEQALSSLSQSAIIHTTYGDIHVRLFPEFVPKTCENFIQHSKQSYYNNCIFHRVIKQFMIQTGDPLGNGTGGQSIWGKDFEDEFHPQLKHDRPYTLSMANAGPNTNGSQFFITIVPCPWLDKKHTIFGRVSKGMDVVEKISQTKTDKQDKPLDEIKIISISIK
;
A
#
# COMPACT_ATOMS: atom_id res chain seq x y z
N MET A 1 -21.30 -67.54 11.34
CA MET A 1 -21.64 -68.61 12.33
C MET A 1 -20.65 -68.55 13.50
N SER A 2 -20.85 -69.38 14.55
CA SER A 2 -20.03 -69.59 15.78
C SER A 2 -18.67 -68.86 15.88
N ARG A 3 -18.37 -68.00 16.88
CA ARG A 3 -18.29 -68.14 18.37
C ARG A 3 -17.10 -68.99 18.91
N ARG A 4 -16.33 -68.34 19.82
CA ARG A 4 -15.73 -68.84 21.09
C ARG A 4 -14.52 -69.82 21.03
N SER A 5 -13.66 -69.95 22.06
CA SER A 5 -13.20 -69.08 23.18
C SER A 5 -12.21 -69.82 24.11
N HIS A 6 -11.33 -69.09 24.86
CA HIS A 6 -10.66 -69.53 26.12
C HIS A 6 -9.64 -70.71 25.99
N HIS A 7 -8.77 -71.11 26.94
CA HIS A 7 -8.34 -70.75 28.33
C HIS A 7 -6.87 -71.28 28.50
N ASP A 8 -6.01 -70.97 29.49
CA ASP A 8 -5.73 -69.81 30.37
C ASP A 8 -4.38 -70.06 31.14
N ASN A 9 -3.86 -69.05 31.85
CA ASN A 9 -2.91 -68.98 33.01
C ASN A 9 -2.00 -70.17 33.46
N VAL A 10 -0.81 -69.83 34.01
CA VAL A 10 -0.44 -69.99 35.45
C VAL A 10 1.00 -69.48 35.73
N ASP A 11 1.20 -68.82 36.88
CA ASP A 11 2.48 -68.29 37.41
C ASP A 11 3.29 -69.33 38.26
N VAL A 12 4.40 -68.89 38.89
CA VAL A 12 4.81 -69.13 40.31
C VAL A 12 6.34 -69.27 40.51
N ASP A 13 6.92 -68.37 41.34
CA ASP A 13 8.11 -68.48 42.23
C ASP A 13 9.46 -69.06 41.70
N SER A 14 10.69 -68.80 42.18
CA SER A 14 11.41 -67.98 43.19
C SER A 14 12.91 -68.48 43.13
N GLU A 15 13.95 -68.16 43.93
CA GLU A 15 14.26 -67.22 45.03
C GLU A 15 15.81 -67.07 45.21
N VAL A 16 16.26 -66.13 46.07
CA VAL A 16 17.50 -66.14 46.91
C VAL A 16 18.94 -66.09 46.32
N GLY A 17 19.80 -65.24 46.94
CA GLY A 17 21.26 -65.43 47.10
C GLY A 17 22.18 -64.54 46.26
N ASP A 18 22.64 -63.33 46.63
CA ASP A 18 23.09 -62.69 47.90
C ASP A 18 24.59 -62.84 48.25
N ARG A 19 25.15 -61.79 48.89
CA ARG A 19 26.50 -61.59 49.47
C ARG A 19 27.67 -61.19 48.56
N ASP A 20 28.68 -60.48 49.07
CA ASP A 20 28.66 -59.28 49.92
C ASP A 20 30.01 -58.53 49.81
N ARG A 21 29.94 -57.21 49.66
CA ARG A 21 30.79 -56.12 50.22
C ARG A 21 32.28 -56.36 50.58
N HIS A 22 33.05 -55.28 50.34
CA HIS A 22 33.80 -54.62 51.42
C HIS A 22 33.74 -53.07 51.35
N ARG A 23 33.76 -52.41 52.52
CA ARG A 23 33.89 -50.95 52.78
C ARG A 23 35.41 -50.64 53.05
N ARG A 24 35.98 -49.42 53.18
CA ARG A 24 35.65 -47.97 53.32
C ARG A 24 36.96 -47.19 52.91
N THR A 25 37.22 -45.87 52.97
CA THR A 25 36.64 -44.57 53.42
C THR A 25 37.35 -43.46 52.58
N ALA A 26 36.69 -42.46 51.99
CA ALA A 26 36.39 -41.11 52.51
C ALA A 26 37.56 -40.21 52.96
N GLN A 27 37.83 -39.09 52.23
CA GLN A 27 37.65 -37.70 52.75
C GLN A 27 37.90 -36.56 51.72
N SER A 28 37.23 -35.42 51.96
CA SER A 28 37.52 -34.00 51.63
C SER A 28 37.81 -33.51 50.18
N ASP A 29 36.87 -32.69 49.68
CA ASP A 29 36.99 -31.40 48.97
C ASP A 29 38.32 -30.96 48.30
N ARG A 30 38.21 -30.55 47.02
CA ARG A 30 38.00 -29.13 46.64
C ARG A 30 37.68 -29.00 45.14
N GLY A 31 36.63 -28.22 44.81
CA GLY A 31 36.17 -28.06 43.42
C GLY A 31 36.96 -27.04 42.61
N ARG A 32 37.20 -27.36 41.32
CA ARG A 32 37.43 -26.41 40.23
C ARG A 32 36.68 -26.88 38.99
N SER A 33 36.00 -25.95 38.32
CA SER A 33 35.15 -26.21 37.14
C SER A 33 35.95 -26.39 35.84
N PRO A 34 35.69 -27.41 35.02
CA PRO A 34 36.12 -27.46 33.63
C PRO A 34 35.34 -26.46 32.75
N SER A 35 35.94 -26.06 31.63
CA SER A 35 35.35 -25.17 30.62
C SER A 35 34.23 -25.83 29.78
N PRO A 36 33.25 -25.06 29.26
CA PRO A 36 32.23 -25.59 28.34
C PRO A 36 32.83 -26.06 27.01
N LEU A 37 32.14 -27.01 26.36
CA LEU A 37 32.59 -27.61 25.09
C LEU A 37 32.45 -26.62 23.92
N ALA A 38 33.35 -26.72 22.95
CA ALA A 38 33.30 -25.93 21.72
C ALA A 38 32.05 -26.24 20.89
N SER A 39 31.33 -25.19 20.47
CA SER A 39 30.17 -25.30 19.60
C SER A 39 30.55 -25.78 18.19
N LYS A 40 29.75 -26.70 17.63
CA LYS A 40 29.94 -27.16 16.25
C LYS A 40 29.56 -26.04 15.28
N ARG A 41 30.55 -25.45 14.60
CA ARG A 41 30.30 -24.61 13.41
C ARG A 41 29.52 -25.42 12.38
N VAL A 42 28.31 -24.96 12.04
CA VAL A 42 27.57 -25.45 10.87
C VAL A 42 28.40 -25.13 9.62
N ARG A 43 28.59 -26.12 8.74
CA ARG A 43 29.22 -25.90 7.43
C ARG A 43 28.14 -25.50 6.43
N HIS A 44 28.23 -24.29 5.89
CA HIS A 44 27.51 -23.93 4.67
C HIS A 44 27.97 -24.85 3.52
N ASN A 45 27.03 -25.37 2.72
CA ASN A 45 27.35 -26.28 1.61
C ASN A 45 27.78 -25.48 0.38
N LYS A 46 29.01 -25.73 -0.10
CA LYS A 46 29.56 -25.10 -1.31
C LYS A 46 28.77 -25.42 -2.58
N ASP A 47 28.06 -26.54 -2.59
CA ASP A 47 27.30 -27.01 -3.76
C ASP A 47 26.02 -26.18 -4.00
N GLU A 48 25.41 -25.61 -2.96
CA GLU A 48 24.24 -24.73 -3.10
C GLU A 48 24.67 -23.36 -3.66
N GLU A 49 25.79 -22.81 -3.14
CA GLU A 49 26.41 -21.57 -3.63
C GLU A 49 26.91 -21.67 -5.10
N HIS A 50 27.07 -22.89 -5.62
CA HIS A 50 27.45 -23.14 -7.02
C HIS A 50 26.25 -23.10 -7.96
N GLY A 51 25.12 -23.69 -7.57
CA GLY A 51 23.89 -23.74 -8.38
C GLY A 51 23.21 -22.38 -8.55
N GLU A 52 23.23 -21.53 -7.51
CA GLU A 52 22.73 -20.15 -7.62
C GLU A 52 23.51 -19.35 -8.67
N LYS A 53 24.84 -19.49 -8.69
CA LYS A 53 25.72 -18.77 -9.63
C LYS A 53 25.54 -19.23 -11.07
N GLU A 54 25.31 -20.53 -11.30
CA GLU A 54 24.99 -21.04 -12.64
C GLU A 54 23.66 -20.46 -13.16
N LEU A 55 22.61 -20.44 -12.33
CA LEU A 55 21.35 -19.78 -12.66
C LEU A 55 21.53 -18.29 -12.95
N ILE A 56 22.22 -17.56 -12.07
CA ILE A 56 22.44 -16.12 -12.21
C ILE A 56 23.16 -15.77 -13.52
N ASN A 57 24.18 -16.55 -13.88
CA ASN A 57 24.90 -16.39 -15.15
C ASN A 57 24.00 -16.66 -16.37
N GLU A 58 23.12 -17.66 -16.29
CA GLU A 58 22.20 -17.99 -17.38
C GLU A 58 21.05 -16.99 -17.54
N ILE A 59 20.49 -16.46 -16.45
CA ILE A 59 19.51 -15.37 -16.56
C ILE A 59 20.18 -14.10 -17.11
N SER A 60 21.41 -13.80 -16.66
CA SER A 60 22.18 -12.66 -17.15
C SER A 60 22.49 -12.74 -18.65
N SER A 61 22.70 -13.94 -19.20
CA SER A 61 22.93 -14.16 -20.65
C SER A 61 21.64 -14.18 -21.49
N TYR A 62 20.46 -14.19 -20.86
CA TYR A 62 19.17 -13.95 -21.52
C TYR A 62 18.73 -12.48 -21.45
N SER A 63 19.05 -11.76 -20.37
CA SER A 63 18.76 -10.32 -20.22
C SER A 63 19.68 -9.41 -21.05
N ASN A 64 20.04 -9.82 -22.27
CA ASN A 64 21.09 -9.21 -23.09
C ASN A 64 20.91 -7.69 -23.26
N ALA A 65 21.79 -6.93 -22.63
CA ALA A 65 21.97 -5.53 -22.96
C ALA A 65 22.69 -5.40 -24.31
N GLU A 66 22.24 -4.47 -25.15
CA GLU A 66 22.97 -4.07 -26.36
C GLU A 66 24.27 -3.34 -25.92
N ILE A 67 25.41 -4.04 -25.91
CA ILE A 67 26.66 -3.49 -25.36
C ILE A 67 27.36 -2.54 -26.34
N HIS A 68 27.60 -1.31 -25.90
CA HIS A 68 28.42 -0.31 -26.59
C HIS A 68 29.59 0.23 -25.74
N ARG A 69 30.43 -0.66 -25.16
CA ARG A 69 31.87 -0.42 -24.86
C ARG A 69 32.59 -1.66 -24.30
N LYS A 70 33.93 -1.64 -24.32
CA LYS A 70 34.85 -2.73 -23.91
C LYS A 70 34.85 -3.01 -22.40
N GLU A 71 35.18 -4.26 -22.07
CA GLU A 71 35.46 -4.81 -20.73
C GLU A 71 36.64 -4.09 -20.02
N LYS A 72 36.73 -4.23 -18.68
CA LYS A 72 37.72 -3.54 -17.83
C LYS A 72 38.23 -4.38 -16.64
N SER A 73 39.19 -3.82 -15.90
CA SER A 73 40.20 -4.51 -15.10
C SER A 73 39.78 -5.01 -13.70
N GLN A 74 40.58 -5.93 -13.16
CA GLN A 74 40.39 -6.61 -11.86
C GLN A 74 40.19 -5.66 -10.67
N GLY A 75 40.86 -4.51 -10.63
CA GLY A 75 40.79 -3.59 -9.47
C GLY A 75 39.37 -3.13 -9.15
N SER A 76 38.57 -2.75 -10.17
CA SER A 76 37.17 -2.36 -9.98
C SER A 76 36.28 -3.50 -9.46
N VAL A 77 36.62 -4.76 -9.75
CA VAL A 77 35.83 -5.94 -9.35
C VAL A 77 35.97 -6.21 -7.85
N GLN A 78 37.10 -5.85 -7.23
CA GLN A 78 37.31 -6.02 -5.79
C GLN A 78 36.41 -5.08 -4.97
N PHE A 79 36.33 -3.79 -5.37
CA PHE A 79 35.42 -2.82 -4.73
C PHE A 79 33.95 -3.22 -4.87
N ASP A 80 33.53 -3.72 -6.02
CA ASP A 80 32.13 -4.12 -6.24
C ASP A 80 31.71 -5.32 -5.39
N ASN A 81 32.64 -6.24 -5.10
CA ASN A 81 32.40 -7.34 -4.17
C ASN A 81 32.34 -6.86 -2.71
N LEU A 82 33.12 -5.84 -2.33
CA LEU A 82 33.03 -5.22 -1.01
C LEU A 82 31.68 -4.52 -0.80
N TYR A 83 31.24 -3.68 -1.75
CA TYR A 83 29.91 -3.06 -1.68
C TYR A 83 28.78 -4.09 -1.68
N ALA A 84 28.85 -5.13 -2.51
CA ALA A 84 27.88 -6.22 -2.48
C ALA A 84 27.84 -6.95 -1.11
N SER A 85 28.95 -7.03 -0.39
CA SER A 85 29.01 -7.64 0.96
C SER A 85 28.35 -6.80 2.07
N LEU A 86 27.98 -5.55 1.78
CA LEU A 86 27.24 -4.66 2.68
C LEU A 86 25.73 -4.66 2.42
N LEU A 87 25.29 -5.20 1.28
CA LEU A 87 23.88 -5.26 0.89
C LEU A 87 23.16 -6.47 1.53
N PRO A 88 21.81 -6.55 1.49
CA PRO A 88 21.07 -7.71 1.95
C PRO A 88 21.41 -8.95 1.10
N SER A 89 21.28 -10.14 1.66
CA SER A 89 21.75 -11.38 1.00
C SER A 89 21.04 -12.66 1.44
N SER A 90 19.83 -12.58 1.99
CA SER A 90 18.98 -13.76 2.21
C SER A 90 17.94 -13.89 1.09
N ASP A 91 17.76 -15.12 0.58
CA ASP A 91 16.67 -15.47 -0.35
C ASP A 91 15.27 -15.15 0.23
N TYR A 92 15.15 -15.13 1.56
CA TYR A 92 13.89 -15.03 2.30
C TYR A 92 13.76 -13.65 2.94
N TYR A 93 12.52 -13.19 3.17
CA TYR A 93 12.34 -12.08 4.12
C TYR A 93 12.67 -12.59 5.53
N GLU A 94 13.29 -11.73 6.35
CA GLU A 94 13.52 -12.05 7.76
C GLU A 94 12.18 -11.99 8.51
N ARG A 95 11.38 -10.96 8.25
CA ARG A 95 10.06 -10.70 8.89
C ARG A 95 9.08 -10.02 7.95
N SER A 96 7.79 -10.11 8.26
CA SER A 96 6.74 -9.28 7.66
C SER A 96 5.94 -8.53 8.73
N TYR A 97 5.42 -7.36 8.37
CA TYR A 97 4.69 -6.44 9.26
C TYR A 97 3.37 -6.02 8.56
N MET A 98 2.30 -5.81 9.33
CA MET A 98 0.94 -5.67 8.77
C MET A 98 0.31 -4.27 8.86
N HIS A 99 -0.57 -4.02 7.90
CA HIS A 99 -1.60 -2.98 7.93
C HIS A 99 -2.98 -3.63 7.97
N ARG A 100 -4.02 -2.81 8.15
CA ARG A 100 -5.42 -3.25 8.08
C ARG A 100 -5.80 -3.68 6.67
N ASP A 101 -5.47 -2.86 5.67
CA ASP A 101 -5.70 -3.11 4.24
C ASP A 101 -4.36 -3.20 3.46
N VAL A 102 -4.43 -3.45 2.14
CA VAL A 102 -3.30 -3.63 1.22
C VAL A 102 -2.26 -2.50 1.35
N VAL A 103 -0.99 -2.86 1.59
CA VAL A 103 0.11 -1.88 1.67
C VAL A 103 0.54 -1.52 0.25
N THR A 104 0.28 -0.28 -0.15
CA THR A 104 0.59 0.23 -1.49
C THR A 104 1.96 0.90 -1.54
N HIS A 105 2.34 1.60 -0.46
CA HIS A 105 3.53 2.42 -0.39
C HIS A 105 4.49 1.96 0.71
N VAL A 106 5.78 2.02 0.41
CA VAL A 106 6.91 1.89 1.34
C VAL A 106 7.99 2.89 0.91
N ILE A 107 8.54 3.62 1.87
CA ILE A 107 9.56 4.68 1.68
C ILE A 107 10.48 4.68 2.89
N VAL A 108 11.77 4.90 2.65
CA VAL A 108 12.78 5.12 3.70
C VAL A 108 13.22 6.58 3.67
N THR A 109 13.52 7.14 4.84
CA THR A 109 13.98 8.52 5.03
C THR A 109 15.45 8.59 5.48
N GLN A 110 16.10 9.74 5.27
CA GLN A 110 17.46 10.00 5.78
C GLN A 110 17.51 10.26 7.30
N THR A 111 16.37 10.16 7.99
CA THR A 111 16.18 10.38 9.43
C THR A 111 15.94 9.07 10.20
N ASP A 112 16.26 7.94 9.55
CA ASP A 112 16.07 6.56 10.03
C ASP A 112 14.62 6.24 10.41
N PHE A 113 13.67 6.70 9.60
CA PHE A 113 12.27 6.25 9.63
C PHE A 113 11.89 5.54 8.33
N LEU A 114 11.21 4.42 8.49
CA LEU A 114 10.44 3.77 7.44
C LEU A 114 9.02 4.33 7.49
N ILE A 115 8.45 4.66 6.34
CA ILE A 115 7.08 5.18 6.21
C ILE A 115 6.35 4.30 5.21
N THR A 116 5.14 3.88 5.59
CA THR A 116 4.32 2.95 4.79
C THR A 116 2.91 3.47 4.65
N GLY A 117 2.27 3.23 3.51
CA GLY A 117 0.91 3.68 3.23
C GLY A 117 0.05 2.57 2.62
N SER A 118 -1.24 2.57 2.95
CA SER A 118 -2.21 1.54 2.57
C SER A 118 -3.32 2.06 1.64
N GLN A 119 -4.08 1.12 1.07
CA GLN A 119 -5.19 1.39 0.14
C GLN A 119 -6.42 2.02 0.83
N ASP A 120 -6.59 1.85 2.14
CA ASP A 120 -7.64 2.48 2.95
C ASP A 120 -7.28 3.88 3.47
N GLY A 121 -6.16 4.46 3.01
CA GLY A 121 -5.76 5.83 3.33
C GLY A 121 -4.93 5.98 4.61
N HIS A 122 -4.52 4.90 5.27
CA HIS A 122 -3.65 4.96 6.44
C HIS A 122 -2.17 5.13 6.06
N ILE A 123 -1.42 5.84 6.91
CA ILE A 123 0.04 5.96 6.90
C ILE A 123 0.57 5.50 8.25
N LYS A 124 1.55 4.59 8.27
CA LYS A 124 2.28 4.16 9.48
C LYS A 124 3.74 4.59 9.39
N PHE A 125 4.24 5.18 10.49
CA PHE A 125 5.63 5.56 10.72
C PHE A 125 6.29 4.52 11.63
N TRP A 126 7.48 4.06 11.24
CA TRP A 126 8.28 3.10 11.99
C TRP A 126 9.70 3.64 12.17
N LYS A 127 10.26 3.54 13.38
CA LYS A 127 11.67 3.86 13.62
C LYS A 127 12.52 2.68 13.17
N ILE A 128 13.59 2.94 12.43
CA ILE A 128 14.61 1.94 12.13
C ILE A 128 15.59 1.90 13.30
N ILE A 129 15.81 0.71 13.87
CA ILE A 129 16.62 0.52 15.07
C ILE A 129 18.10 0.49 14.66
N THR A 130 18.80 1.59 14.92
CA THR A 130 20.24 1.73 14.67
C THR A 130 21.04 1.49 15.96
N PRO A 131 22.35 1.13 15.87
CA PRO A 131 23.21 1.04 17.05
C PRO A 131 23.26 2.33 17.87
N ASP A 132 23.18 3.50 17.23
CA ASP A 132 23.18 4.79 17.91
C ASP A 132 21.85 5.13 18.59
N TYR A 133 20.72 4.69 18.03
CA TYR A 133 19.41 4.78 18.70
C TYR A 133 19.41 3.98 20.02
N LEU A 134 19.99 2.78 20.01
CA LEU A 134 20.14 1.95 21.22
C LEU A 134 21.05 2.61 22.27
N LYS A 135 22.17 3.23 21.87
CA LYS A 135 23.04 4.02 22.79
C LYS A 135 22.30 5.21 23.41
N GLN A 136 21.45 5.90 22.63
CA GLN A 136 20.63 7.03 23.10
C GLN A 136 19.56 6.58 24.09
N GLN A 137 18.86 5.46 23.82
CA GLN A 137 17.90 4.84 24.74
C GLN A 137 18.56 4.47 26.08
N GLN A 138 19.73 3.80 26.06
CA GLN A 138 20.46 3.38 27.26
C GLN A 138 20.93 4.57 28.12
N THR A 139 21.41 5.65 27.49
CA THR A 139 21.80 6.87 28.22
C THR A 139 20.57 7.58 28.80
N ALA A 140 19.45 7.68 28.08
CA ALA A 140 18.22 8.26 28.59
C ALA A 140 17.66 7.50 29.81
N ALA A 141 17.63 6.16 29.76
CA ALA A 141 17.20 5.31 30.87
C ALA A 141 18.10 5.49 32.11
N THR A 142 19.41 5.62 31.90
CA THR A 142 20.39 5.85 32.98
C THR A 142 20.15 7.19 33.70
N TYR A 143 19.75 8.24 32.98
CA TYR A 143 19.39 9.53 33.58
C TYR A 143 18.04 9.54 34.32
N GLN A 144 17.12 8.63 34.00
CA GLN A 144 15.82 8.51 34.69
C GLN A 144 15.89 7.60 35.93
N SER A 145 16.89 6.71 36.00
CA SER A 145 17.12 5.82 37.15
C SER A 145 17.66 6.57 38.38
N THR A 146 16.75 7.15 39.16
CA THR A 146 17.03 7.79 40.47
C THR A 146 16.26 7.12 41.62
N ARG A 147 15.67 5.95 41.38
CA ARG A 147 14.95 5.15 42.38
C ARG A 147 15.54 3.73 42.45
N PRO A 148 16.19 3.35 43.56
CA PRO A 148 16.53 1.94 43.78
C PRO A 148 15.24 1.12 44.03
N ASN A 149 15.25 -0.14 43.57
CA ASN A 149 14.30 -1.24 43.82
C ASN A 149 13.22 -1.57 42.75
N ASP A 150 13.10 -0.82 41.65
CA ASP A 150 12.30 -1.24 40.48
C ASP A 150 13.22 -1.75 39.35
N GLU A 151 13.93 -2.86 39.57
CA GLU A 151 14.64 -3.60 38.51
C GLU A 151 13.63 -4.36 37.63
N LYS A 152 12.95 -3.61 36.76
CA LYS A 152 12.39 -4.19 35.53
C LYS A 152 13.42 -4.09 34.43
N ASP A 153 13.67 -5.21 33.77
CA ASP A 153 14.65 -5.28 32.69
C ASP A 153 14.21 -4.34 31.54
N PRO A 154 14.99 -3.30 31.17
CA PRO A 154 14.59 -2.35 30.13
C PRO A 154 14.38 -3.01 28.75
N HIS A 155 14.79 -4.26 28.58
CA HIS A 155 14.50 -5.06 27.40
C HIS A 155 13.05 -5.59 27.31
N GLU A 156 12.25 -5.62 28.39
CA GLU A 156 10.87 -6.16 28.34
C GLU A 156 9.92 -5.38 27.41
N ASN A 157 10.16 -4.08 27.20
CA ASN A 157 9.29 -3.22 26.39
C ASN A 157 9.78 -2.96 24.96
N MET A 158 10.98 -3.43 24.57
CA MET A 158 11.44 -3.31 23.18
C MET A 158 10.94 -4.47 22.33
N GLY A 159 10.20 -4.16 21.27
CA GLY A 159 9.88 -5.13 20.23
C GLY A 159 11.18 -5.69 19.62
N PRO A 160 11.37 -7.02 19.53
CA PRO A 160 12.69 -7.63 19.31
C PRO A 160 13.10 -7.65 17.82
N GLY A 161 12.93 -6.54 17.09
CA GLY A 161 13.08 -6.45 15.64
C GLY A 161 13.84 -5.22 15.13
N PRO A 162 14.21 -5.19 13.84
CA PRO A 162 15.00 -4.10 13.25
C PRO A 162 14.21 -2.80 13.01
N ILE A 163 12.88 -2.84 13.18
CA ILE A 163 12.01 -1.67 13.16
C ILE A 163 10.99 -1.73 14.31
N GLU A 164 10.62 -0.55 14.81
CA GLU A 164 9.65 -0.31 15.88
C GLU A 164 8.51 0.59 15.36
N PHE A 165 7.27 0.31 15.74
CA PHE A 165 6.13 1.17 15.38
C PHE A 165 6.11 2.46 16.22
N VAL A 166 5.86 3.61 15.60
CA VAL A 166 5.89 4.91 16.29
C VAL A 166 4.51 5.57 16.34
N LYS A 167 3.88 5.78 15.18
CA LYS A 167 2.60 6.50 15.06
C LYS A 167 1.92 6.13 13.75
N HIS A 168 0.59 6.21 13.72
CA HIS A 168 -0.17 6.10 12.48
C HIS A 168 -1.11 7.29 12.32
N PHE A 169 -1.50 7.52 11.07
CA PHE A 169 -2.54 8.46 10.69
C PHE A 169 -3.50 7.79 9.74
N ARG A 170 -4.81 8.00 9.93
CA ARG A 170 -5.73 7.97 8.80
C ARG A 170 -5.51 9.23 7.97
N ALA A 171 -4.54 9.19 7.07
CA ALA A 171 -4.19 10.33 6.25
C ALA A 171 -5.33 10.70 5.29
N HIS A 172 -6.03 9.70 4.72
CA HIS A 172 -7.10 9.92 3.73
C HIS A 172 -8.33 9.06 4.00
N LEU A 173 -9.45 9.41 3.36
CA LEU A 173 -10.68 8.58 3.35
C LEU A 173 -10.70 7.57 2.20
N GLY A 174 -9.77 7.70 1.25
CA GLY A 174 -9.60 6.83 0.09
C GLY A 174 -8.12 6.54 -0.17
N PRO A 175 -7.80 5.89 -1.30
CA PRO A 175 -6.45 5.39 -1.56
C PRO A 175 -5.43 6.51 -1.74
N ILE A 176 -4.29 6.32 -1.09
CA ILE A 176 -3.08 7.12 -1.32
C ILE A 176 -2.64 6.90 -2.77
N LEU A 177 -2.73 7.95 -3.60
CA LEU A 177 -2.29 7.92 -4.99
C LEU A 177 -0.77 8.06 -5.07
N THR A 178 -0.21 8.95 -4.25
CA THR A 178 1.24 9.12 -4.12
C THR A 178 1.65 9.35 -2.68
N LEU A 179 2.86 8.90 -2.37
CA LEU A 179 3.58 9.18 -1.13
C LEU A 179 5.01 9.54 -1.53
N CYS A 180 5.54 10.66 -1.05
CA CYS A 180 6.92 11.08 -1.32
C CYS A 180 7.51 11.86 -0.14
N VAL A 181 8.84 11.83 -0.02
CA VAL A 181 9.60 12.50 1.06
C VAL A 181 10.57 13.50 0.48
N ASN A 182 10.86 14.56 1.23
CA ASN A 182 11.75 15.62 0.77
C ASN A 182 13.23 15.21 0.84
N SER A 183 14.12 15.98 0.21
CA SER A 183 15.53 15.60 0.06
C SER A 183 16.35 15.56 1.37
N SER A 184 15.77 15.98 2.50
CA SER A 184 16.32 15.81 3.86
C SER A 184 15.64 14.70 4.68
N GLY A 185 14.57 14.07 4.19
CA GLY A 185 13.78 13.08 4.95
C GLY A 185 13.04 13.65 6.17
N THR A 186 12.77 14.96 6.18
CA THR A 186 12.10 15.66 7.29
C THR A 186 10.64 15.99 6.99
N LEU A 187 10.27 16.10 5.71
CA LEU A 187 8.89 16.34 5.28
C LEU A 187 8.39 15.17 4.43
N LEU A 188 7.15 14.77 4.68
CA LEU A 188 6.40 13.76 3.93
C LEU A 188 5.18 14.42 3.28
N CYS A 189 4.92 14.09 2.02
CA CYS A 189 3.69 14.43 1.30
C CYS A 189 2.91 13.16 0.97
N SER A 190 1.57 13.21 1.07
CA SER A 190 0.67 12.24 0.45
C SER A 190 -0.47 12.90 -0.31
N THR A 191 -0.96 12.26 -1.37
CA THR A 191 -2.13 12.72 -2.15
C THR A 191 -3.22 11.66 -2.28
N CYS A 192 -4.47 12.10 -2.47
CA CYS A 192 -5.63 11.23 -2.67
C CYS A 192 -6.51 11.70 -3.83
N SER A 193 -7.28 10.77 -4.41
CA SER A 193 -8.22 11.02 -5.51
C SER A 193 -9.37 11.97 -5.18
N ASP A 194 -9.58 12.29 -3.90
CA ASP A 194 -10.59 13.24 -3.43
C ASP A 194 -10.19 14.71 -3.68
N ARG A 195 -8.98 14.94 -4.22
CA ARG A 195 -8.29 16.24 -4.38
C ARG A 195 -7.69 16.82 -3.10
N THR A 196 -7.29 15.99 -2.13
CA THR A 196 -6.41 16.45 -1.05
C THR A 196 -4.95 16.11 -1.27
N LEU A 197 -4.09 16.99 -0.75
CA LEU A 197 -2.67 16.75 -0.53
C LEU A 197 -2.40 17.08 0.95
N LYS A 198 -1.61 16.26 1.63
CA LYS A 198 -1.34 16.41 3.08
C LYS A 198 0.15 16.32 3.36
N MET A 199 0.64 17.30 4.10
CA MET A 199 2.03 17.42 4.54
C MET A 199 2.17 16.97 6.00
N PHE A 200 3.25 16.24 6.28
CA PHE A 200 3.59 15.76 7.62
C PHE A 200 5.05 16.06 7.94
N ASP A 201 5.32 16.42 9.18
CA ASP A 201 6.67 16.45 9.73
C ASP A 201 7.05 15.02 10.15
N VAL A 202 8.20 14.54 9.69
CA VAL A 202 8.66 13.17 9.94
C VAL A 202 9.26 13.01 11.34
N LEU A 203 9.67 14.11 12.00
CA LEU A 203 10.38 14.09 13.28
C LEU A 203 9.46 14.36 14.48
N SER A 204 8.46 15.24 14.35
CA SER A 204 7.38 15.37 15.35
C SER A 204 6.24 14.36 15.12
N PHE A 205 6.22 13.75 13.93
CA PHE A 205 5.17 12.85 13.46
C PHE A 205 3.80 13.52 13.37
N ASP A 206 3.69 14.77 12.91
CA ASP A 206 2.41 15.50 12.86
C ASP A 206 2.02 15.94 11.46
N MET A 207 0.72 15.95 11.16
CA MET A 207 0.18 16.52 9.92
C MET A 207 0.21 18.05 9.98
N ILE A 208 1.25 18.67 9.39
CA ILE A 208 1.45 20.12 9.37
C ILE A 208 0.32 20.83 8.64
N THR A 209 -0.15 20.28 7.51
CA THR A 209 -1.08 21.00 6.62
C THR A 209 -1.91 20.09 5.73
N MET A 210 -3.16 20.48 5.47
CA MET A 210 -4.02 19.92 4.42
C MET A 210 -4.25 20.96 3.32
N VAL A 211 -3.98 20.54 2.09
CA VAL A 211 -4.34 21.21 0.83
C VAL A 211 -5.65 20.62 0.30
N LYS A 212 -6.54 21.48 -0.23
CA LYS A 212 -7.52 21.04 -1.23
C LYS A 212 -7.12 21.59 -2.59
N LEU A 213 -6.81 20.69 -3.52
CA LEU A 213 -6.48 21.01 -4.90
C LEU A 213 -7.76 21.24 -5.70
N GLU A 214 -7.68 22.10 -6.72
CA GLU A 214 -8.80 22.30 -7.65
C GLU A 214 -8.96 21.08 -8.57
N PHE A 215 -7.84 20.46 -8.94
CA PHE A 215 -7.72 19.29 -9.81
C PHE A 215 -7.47 17.99 -9.01
N VAL A 216 -7.58 16.83 -9.67
CA VAL A 216 -7.23 15.51 -9.08
C VAL A 216 -5.75 15.22 -9.35
N PRO A 217 -4.90 15.06 -8.33
CA PRO A 217 -3.46 14.87 -8.52
C PRO A 217 -3.14 13.48 -9.10
N LEU A 218 -2.16 13.40 -9.99
CA LEU A 218 -1.68 12.14 -10.58
C LEU A 218 -0.31 11.72 -10.03
N MET A 219 0.68 12.61 -10.08
CA MET A 219 2.01 12.42 -9.52
C MET A 219 2.36 13.56 -8.56
N CYS A 220 3.11 13.26 -7.49
CA CYS A 220 3.61 14.24 -6.55
C CYS A 220 5.06 13.91 -6.17
N SER A 221 5.97 14.87 -6.29
CA SER A 221 7.40 14.66 -6.08
C SER A 221 8.08 15.93 -5.56
N PHE A 222 9.01 15.79 -4.62
CA PHE A 222 9.83 16.93 -4.15
C PHE A 222 10.94 17.21 -5.17
N VAL A 223 10.97 18.45 -5.67
CA VAL A 223 11.85 18.90 -6.74
C VAL A 223 12.80 19.99 -6.25
N HIS A 224 13.47 19.73 -5.12
CA HIS A 224 14.36 20.70 -4.48
C HIS A 224 15.58 20.03 -3.83
N SER A 225 16.69 20.75 -3.82
CA SER A 225 17.91 20.41 -3.10
C SER A 225 17.77 20.77 -1.61
N SER A 226 18.41 20.00 -0.72
CA SER A 226 18.41 20.26 0.72
C SER A 226 19.11 21.57 1.12
N ARG A 227 19.85 22.18 0.18
CA ARG A 227 20.49 23.50 0.31
C ARG A 227 19.56 24.68 -0.02
N GLN A 228 18.39 24.43 -0.62
CA GLN A 228 17.45 25.48 -1.03
C GLN A 228 16.51 25.88 0.12
N ALA A 229 16.08 27.15 0.14
CA ALA A 229 15.24 27.70 1.20
C ALA A 229 13.78 27.21 1.12
N LEU A 230 13.27 27.02 -0.09
CA LEU A 230 11.97 26.41 -0.36
C LEU A 230 12.08 24.90 -0.39
N SER A 231 11.02 24.18 0.02
CA SER A 231 10.91 22.73 -0.20
C SER A 231 9.96 22.46 -1.35
N THR A 232 10.36 22.88 -2.56
CA THR A 232 9.53 22.87 -3.77
C THR A 232 8.97 21.47 -4.04
N LEU A 233 7.65 21.41 -4.18
CA LEU A 233 6.85 20.21 -4.38
C LEU A 233 6.10 20.33 -5.70
N ALA A 234 6.36 19.42 -6.63
CA ALA A 234 5.68 19.35 -7.92
C ALA A 234 4.49 18.39 -7.84
N VAL A 235 3.32 18.83 -8.31
CA VAL A 235 2.08 18.05 -8.34
C VAL A 235 1.51 18.12 -9.76
N SER A 236 1.38 16.98 -10.44
CA SER A 236 0.73 16.93 -11.75
C SER A 236 -0.77 16.72 -11.63
N ASP A 237 -1.50 17.27 -12.61
CA ASP A 237 -2.91 16.98 -12.82
C ASP A 237 -3.10 15.62 -13.53
N SER A 238 -4.20 14.94 -13.21
CA SER A 238 -4.65 13.71 -13.88
C SER A 238 -5.46 13.96 -15.16
N GLN A 239 -5.94 15.20 -15.38
CA GLN A 239 -6.79 15.57 -16.52
C GLN A 239 -6.10 16.48 -17.55
N SER A 240 -4.95 17.05 -17.22
CA SER A 240 -4.15 17.90 -18.12
C SER A 240 -2.66 17.61 -17.99
N SER A 241 -1.86 18.09 -18.95
CA SER A 241 -0.39 18.00 -18.92
C SER A 241 0.29 18.98 -17.96
N THR A 242 -0.47 19.63 -17.08
CA THR A 242 0.01 20.69 -16.19
C THR A 242 0.69 20.13 -14.94
N ILE A 243 1.85 20.69 -14.60
CA ILE A 243 2.52 20.48 -13.30
C ILE A 243 2.44 21.78 -12.50
N TYR A 244 1.97 21.69 -11.26
CA TYR A 244 1.84 22.79 -10.31
C TYR A 244 2.96 22.70 -9.26
N LEU A 245 3.65 23.81 -9.01
CA LEU A 245 4.68 23.90 -7.98
C LEU A 245 4.13 24.57 -6.72
N TYR A 246 4.39 23.99 -5.56
CA TYR A 246 4.06 24.53 -4.24
C TYR A 246 5.31 24.55 -3.35
N ASP A 247 5.39 25.46 -2.37
CA ASP A 247 6.40 25.35 -1.32
C ASP A 247 5.91 24.44 -0.19
N GLY A 248 6.57 23.29 0.00
CA GLY A 248 6.24 22.33 1.05
C GLY A 248 6.52 22.79 2.49
N ARG A 249 7.13 23.97 2.71
CA ARG A 249 7.32 24.57 4.05
C ARG A 249 6.21 25.55 4.40
N THR A 250 6.12 26.64 3.64
CA THR A 250 5.13 27.70 3.81
C THR A 250 3.99 27.55 2.80
N LEU A 251 3.22 26.47 2.98
CA LEU A 251 1.99 26.21 2.24
C LEU A 251 0.91 27.27 2.56
N ASN A 252 0.96 28.39 1.85
CA ASN A 252 -0.09 29.44 1.86
C ASN A 252 -1.12 29.11 0.77
N ILE A 253 -1.99 28.14 1.06
CA ILE A 253 -2.69 27.34 0.04
C ILE A 253 -3.91 28.08 -0.53
N LYS A 254 -3.65 28.85 -1.58
CA LYS A 254 -4.63 29.10 -2.66
C LYS A 254 -3.97 29.02 -4.03
N GLU A 255 -2.75 29.51 -4.15
CA GLU A 255 -2.07 29.66 -5.42
C GLU A 255 -0.74 28.86 -5.43
N PRO A 256 -0.39 28.23 -6.56
CA PRO A 256 0.92 27.61 -6.75
C PRO A 256 2.01 28.68 -6.90
N ILE A 257 3.23 28.38 -6.44
CA ILE A 257 4.40 29.27 -6.65
C ILE A 257 4.92 29.24 -8.10
N GLY A 258 4.46 28.29 -8.92
CA GLY A 258 4.74 28.21 -10.34
C GLY A 258 3.82 27.21 -11.06
N ILE A 259 3.56 27.43 -12.34
CA ILE A 259 2.72 26.55 -13.17
C ILE A 259 3.49 26.19 -14.45
N ILE A 260 3.63 24.89 -14.71
CA ILE A 260 4.35 24.35 -15.85
C ILE A 260 3.34 23.70 -16.80
N SER A 261 3.01 24.40 -17.90
CA SER A 261 2.04 23.94 -18.91
C SER A 261 2.59 23.91 -20.34
N LYS A 262 3.87 24.28 -20.54
CA LYS A 262 4.47 24.49 -21.87
C LYS A 262 5.77 23.71 -22.15
N ILE A 263 6.21 22.84 -21.24
CA ILE A 263 7.43 22.03 -21.42
C ILE A 263 7.32 20.89 -22.45
N GLY A 264 6.26 20.86 -23.27
CA GLY A 264 6.07 19.84 -24.32
C GLY A 264 5.42 18.53 -23.85
N HIS A 265 4.71 18.52 -22.72
CA HIS A 265 3.77 17.44 -22.37
C HIS A 265 2.41 17.70 -23.02
N ALA A 266 1.82 16.66 -23.62
CA ALA A 266 0.50 16.71 -24.26
C ALA A 266 -0.56 15.84 -23.57
N ALA A 267 -0.14 15.01 -22.62
CA ALA A 267 -0.99 14.13 -21.82
C ALA A 267 -0.66 14.29 -20.32
N PRO A 268 -1.49 13.75 -19.41
CA PRO A 268 -1.23 13.81 -17.96
C PRO A 268 0.15 13.26 -17.58
N VAL A 269 0.83 13.98 -16.70
CA VAL A 269 2.22 13.67 -16.29
C VAL A 269 2.20 12.61 -15.20
N SER A 270 2.64 11.39 -15.54
CA SER A 270 2.56 10.21 -14.67
C SER A 270 3.80 9.99 -13.80
N LEU A 271 4.97 10.50 -14.19
CA LEU A 271 6.21 10.42 -13.41
C LEU A 271 6.89 11.79 -13.30
N ILE A 272 7.47 12.08 -12.13
CA ILE A 272 8.35 13.23 -11.88
C ILE A 272 9.46 12.77 -10.93
N SER A 273 10.71 12.90 -11.36
CA SER A 273 11.91 12.63 -10.54
C SER A 273 12.90 13.80 -10.65
N TYR A 274 13.72 14.02 -9.64
CA TYR A 274 14.62 15.19 -9.55
C TYR A 274 16.04 14.80 -9.14
N CYS A 275 17.01 15.45 -9.76
CA CYS A 275 18.44 15.29 -9.54
C CYS A 275 19.02 16.56 -8.87
N PRO A 276 19.25 16.55 -7.54
CA PRO A 276 19.75 17.71 -6.80
C PRO A 276 21.14 18.21 -7.19
N LYS A 277 21.90 17.41 -7.97
CA LYS A 277 23.25 17.73 -8.44
C LYS A 277 23.26 18.76 -9.57
N TYR A 278 22.26 18.71 -10.45
CA TYR A 278 22.14 19.55 -11.65
C TYR A 278 20.94 20.49 -11.59
N ASP A 279 20.22 20.52 -10.46
CA ASP A 279 18.90 21.16 -10.31
C ASP A 279 17.91 20.76 -11.43
N LEU A 280 17.96 19.50 -11.84
CA LEU A 280 17.26 18.98 -13.02
C LEU A 280 16.11 18.07 -12.59
N ALA A 281 14.89 18.40 -12.99
CA ALA A 281 13.75 17.48 -12.97
C ALA A 281 13.57 16.81 -14.34
N ILE A 282 13.22 15.53 -14.32
CA ILE A 282 12.74 14.76 -15.47
C ILE A 282 11.32 14.32 -15.20
N SER A 283 10.42 14.53 -16.16
CA SER A 283 9.02 14.13 -16.08
C SER A 283 8.57 13.36 -17.31
N CYS A 284 7.66 12.40 -17.13
CA CYS A 284 7.11 11.56 -18.19
C CYS A 284 5.58 11.63 -18.20
N ASP A 285 4.96 11.74 -19.38
CA ASP A 285 3.50 11.67 -19.53
C ASP A 285 2.98 10.30 -19.97
N GLN A 286 1.67 10.14 -19.92
CA GLN A 286 0.94 8.96 -20.42
C GLN A 286 1.07 8.75 -21.94
N SER A 287 1.52 9.76 -22.70
CA SER A 287 1.92 9.63 -24.12
C SER A 287 3.39 9.23 -24.28
N SER A 288 4.08 8.90 -23.18
CA SER A 288 5.46 8.41 -23.14
C SER A 288 6.52 9.43 -23.57
N ILE A 289 6.19 10.72 -23.53
CA ILE A 289 7.14 11.82 -23.77
C ILE A 289 7.91 12.09 -22.49
N ILE A 290 9.24 12.04 -22.58
CA ILE A 290 10.16 12.43 -21.50
C ILE A 290 10.54 13.91 -21.68
N ASN A 291 10.30 14.74 -20.66
CA ASN A 291 10.68 16.15 -20.60
C ASN A 291 11.69 16.44 -19.49
N TYR A 292 12.47 17.51 -19.69
CA TYR A 292 13.51 18.01 -18.79
C TYR A 292 13.14 19.46 -18.42
N TRP A 293 13.40 19.88 -17.18
CA TRP A 293 13.19 21.26 -16.71
C TRP A 293 13.98 21.52 -15.42
N SER A 294 14.37 22.76 -15.12
CA SER A 294 14.83 23.13 -13.77
C SER A 294 13.65 23.64 -12.94
N PRO A 295 13.51 23.25 -11.66
CA PRO A 295 12.51 23.82 -10.77
C PRO A 295 12.75 25.28 -10.39
N ASN A 296 13.98 25.79 -10.55
CA ASN A 296 14.35 27.17 -10.24
C ASN A 296 14.48 28.06 -11.50
N ASP A 297 14.78 27.48 -12.67
CA ASP A 297 14.66 28.12 -13.98
C ASP A 297 13.69 27.34 -14.88
N LEU A 298 12.44 27.81 -14.96
CA LEU A 298 11.41 27.23 -15.82
C LEU A 298 11.53 27.64 -17.31
N GLN A 299 12.53 28.47 -17.66
CA GLN A 299 12.76 28.97 -19.02
C GLN A 299 13.94 28.26 -19.69
N ASN A 300 14.99 27.94 -18.92
CA ASN A 300 16.22 27.33 -19.43
C ASN A 300 16.50 25.96 -18.79
N LEU A 301 17.20 25.09 -19.51
CA LEU A 301 17.79 23.89 -18.92
C LEU A 301 19.14 24.23 -18.25
N PRO A 302 19.56 23.47 -17.21
CA PRO A 302 20.91 23.58 -16.65
C PRO A 302 21.98 23.49 -17.74
N SER A 303 23.04 24.31 -17.61
CA SER A 303 24.08 24.49 -18.63
C SER A 303 24.84 23.21 -18.99
N GLU A 304 24.81 22.25 -18.09
CA GLU A 304 25.42 20.94 -18.14
C GLU A 304 24.66 19.97 -19.07
N VAL A 305 23.39 20.23 -19.38
CA VAL A 305 22.60 19.44 -20.34
C VAL A 305 23.13 19.69 -21.75
N SER A 306 23.72 18.66 -22.36
CA SER A 306 24.58 18.84 -23.53
C SER A 306 23.83 18.89 -24.87
N PHE A 307 22.54 18.57 -24.89
CA PHE A 307 21.73 18.52 -26.12
C PHE A 307 20.87 19.78 -26.26
N LYS A 308 20.75 20.29 -27.50
CA LYS A 308 19.87 21.43 -27.82
C LYS A 308 18.57 21.00 -28.50
N SER A 309 18.59 19.88 -29.22
CA SER A 309 17.40 19.22 -29.74
C SER A 309 17.24 17.86 -29.08
N LYS A 310 16.00 17.46 -28.77
CA LYS A 310 15.72 16.08 -28.35
C LYS A 310 15.95 15.06 -29.46
N LEU A 311 16.00 15.50 -30.72
CA LEU A 311 16.36 14.63 -31.85
C LEU A 311 17.82 14.17 -31.77
N ASP A 312 18.66 14.84 -30.98
CA ASP A 312 20.05 14.46 -30.71
C ASP A 312 20.15 13.34 -29.64
N THR A 313 19.02 12.93 -29.05
CA THR A 313 18.89 12.08 -27.85
C THR A 313 18.08 10.81 -28.10
N ASP A 314 18.09 9.88 -27.16
CA ASP A 314 17.25 8.67 -27.20
C ASP A 314 15.94 8.82 -26.39
N LEU A 315 15.57 10.02 -25.94
CA LEU A 315 14.42 10.25 -25.07
C LEU A 315 13.05 9.88 -25.68
N PHE A 316 13.00 9.60 -26.98
CA PHE A 316 11.82 9.07 -27.68
C PHE A 316 11.74 7.53 -27.72
N GLU A 317 12.68 6.80 -27.12
CA GLU A 317 12.78 5.34 -27.22
C GLU A 317 11.52 4.60 -26.73
N LEU A 318 10.87 5.10 -25.68
CA LEU A 318 9.57 4.59 -25.21
C LEU A 318 8.48 4.71 -26.29
N VAL A 319 8.38 5.87 -26.94
CA VAL A 319 7.43 6.12 -28.04
C VAL A 319 7.72 5.19 -29.23
N LYS A 320 9.00 5.03 -29.62
CA LYS A 320 9.42 4.10 -30.69
C LYS A 320 8.98 2.65 -30.39
N ASN A 321 9.09 2.21 -29.14
CA ASN A 321 8.72 0.86 -28.69
C ASN A 321 7.24 0.74 -28.29
N LYS A 322 6.45 1.82 -28.33
CA LYS A 322 5.04 1.89 -27.84
C LYS A 322 4.88 1.45 -26.37
N LEU A 323 5.81 1.89 -25.51
CA LEU A 323 5.84 1.57 -24.09
C LEU A 323 5.42 2.78 -23.25
N ILE A 324 4.45 2.62 -22.35
CA ILE A 324 4.12 3.65 -21.35
C ILE A 324 5.12 3.61 -20.17
N PRO A 325 5.49 4.77 -19.60
CA PRO A 325 6.42 4.84 -18.47
C PRO A 325 5.78 4.34 -17.17
N VAL A 326 6.55 3.64 -16.34
CA VAL A 326 6.10 3.03 -15.07
C VAL A 326 6.89 3.52 -13.86
N ALA A 327 8.22 3.63 -13.96
CA ALA A 327 9.10 4.00 -12.86
C ALA A 327 10.33 4.75 -13.40
N LEU A 328 10.74 5.82 -12.71
CA LEU A 328 11.87 6.69 -13.08
C LEU A 328 12.66 7.03 -11.81
N GLU A 329 13.94 6.67 -11.77
CA GLU A 329 14.82 6.87 -10.62
C GLU A 329 16.21 7.34 -11.10
N PHE A 330 16.80 8.34 -10.45
CA PHE A 330 18.20 8.72 -10.66
C PHE A 330 19.14 7.79 -9.87
N ASN A 331 20.34 7.55 -10.39
CA ASN A 331 21.40 6.92 -9.61
C ASN A 331 21.93 7.91 -8.54
N SER A 332 22.56 7.40 -7.48
CA SER A 332 23.01 8.24 -6.36
C SER A 332 24.06 9.31 -6.72
N SER A 333 24.72 9.20 -7.88
CA SER A 333 25.62 10.24 -8.39
C SER A 333 24.95 11.26 -9.32
N GLY A 334 23.68 11.07 -9.67
CA GLY A 334 22.89 11.93 -10.57
C GLY A 334 23.26 11.86 -12.05
N ASP A 335 24.34 11.18 -12.42
CA ASP A 335 24.88 11.09 -13.78
C ASP A 335 24.07 10.19 -14.71
N GLN A 336 23.25 9.30 -14.14
CA GLN A 336 22.41 8.35 -14.87
C GLN A 336 21.01 8.29 -14.27
N PHE A 337 20.02 7.96 -15.11
CA PHE A 337 18.69 7.60 -14.64
C PHE A 337 18.23 6.30 -15.28
N ALA A 338 17.46 5.52 -14.53
CA ALA A 338 16.84 4.30 -14.98
C ALA A 338 15.33 4.49 -15.12
N LEU A 339 14.75 3.89 -16.16
CA LEU A 339 13.35 4.08 -16.56
C LEU A 339 12.74 2.74 -16.99
N ILE A 340 11.64 2.31 -16.35
CA ILE A 340 10.85 1.17 -16.82
C ILE A 340 9.76 1.67 -17.77
N GLY A 341 9.68 1.06 -18.96
CA GLY A 341 8.52 1.14 -19.86
C GLY A 341 7.78 -0.21 -19.95
N LYS A 342 6.45 -0.19 -20.08
CA LYS A 342 5.62 -1.38 -20.34
C LYS A 342 4.65 -1.20 -21.51
N SER A 343 4.20 -2.31 -22.08
CA SER A 343 2.96 -2.41 -22.85
C SER A 343 2.13 -3.59 -22.31
N THR A 344 1.15 -4.09 -23.06
CA THR A 344 0.34 -5.27 -22.70
C THR A 344 1.12 -6.61 -22.79
N THR A 345 2.31 -6.61 -23.40
CA THR A 345 3.16 -7.80 -23.52
C THR A 345 4.63 -7.54 -23.16
N GLN A 346 5.10 -6.32 -23.37
CA GLN A 346 6.51 -5.96 -23.23
C GLN A 346 6.78 -5.23 -21.93
N ARG A 347 7.94 -5.48 -21.33
CA ARG A 347 8.51 -4.68 -20.25
C ARG A 347 10.00 -4.51 -20.53
N LYS A 348 10.49 -3.28 -20.56
CA LYS A 348 11.90 -2.97 -20.78
C LYS A 348 12.40 -1.97 -19.74
N LEU A 349 13.57 -2.24 -19.21
CA LEU A 349 14.31 -1.34 -18.35
C LEU A 349 15.37 -0.63 -19.18
N TYR A 350 15.34 0.69 -19.20
CA TYR A 350 16.31 1.53 -19.88
C TYR A 350 17.22 2.21 -18.86
N LEU A 351 18.50 2.32 -19.18
CA LEU A 351 19.46 3.17 -18.47
C LEU A 351 19.90 4.28 -19.42
N PHE A 352 19.80 5.53 -18.99
CA PHE A 352 20.19 6.71 -19.75
C PHE A 352 21.30 7.48 -19.03
N ASP A 353 22.09 8.19 -19.83
CA ASP A 353 22.98 9.25 -19.35
C ASP A 353 22.17 10.54 -19.14
N THR A 354 22.27 11.13 -17.95
CA THR A 354 21.42 12.27 -17.53
C THR A 354 21.65 13.51 -18.38
N LEU A 355 22.90 13.84 -18.73
CA LEU A 355 23.22 15.12 -19.36
C LEU A 355 23.09 15.08 -20.88
N THR A 356 23.33 13.93 -21.49
CA THR A 356 23.22 13.74 -22.96
C THR A 356 21.85 13.20 -23.41
N GLY A 357 21.04 12.67 -22.49
CA GLY A 357 19.76 12.03 -22.82
C GLY A 357 19.90 10.76 -23.67
N LYS A 358 21.10 10.18 -23.76
CA LYS A 358 21.38 9.01 -24.61
C LYS A 358 21.22 7.70 -23.86
N LYS A 359 20.75 6.68 -24.59
CA LYS A 359 20.49 5.33 -24.09
C LYS A 359 21.84 4.63 -23.87
N LEU A 360 22.17 4.35 -22.62
CA LEU A 360 23.38 3.61 -22.24
C LEU A 360 23.17 2.11 -22.32
N LYS A 361 22.03 1.61 -21.83
CA LYS A 361 21.69 0.18 -21.76
C LYS A 361 20.18 -0.05 -21.88
N ILE A 362 19.81 -1.25 -22.30
CA ILE A 362 18.46 -1.82 -22.20
C ILE A 362 18.60 -3.16 -21.47
N PHE A 363 17.61 -3.53 -20.67
CA PHE A 363 17.43 -4.90 -20.20
C PHE A 363 15.99 -5.30 -20.53
N ASP A 364 15.82 -6.42 -21.24
CA ASP A 364 14.49 -6.92 -21.61
C ASP A 364 13.92 -7.78 -20.47
N GLU A 365 12.70 -7.46 -20.07
CA GLU A 365 11.96 -8.03 -18.94
C GLU A 365 10.58 -8.57 -19.38
N HIS A 366 10.40 -8.75 -20.70
CA HIS A 366 9.20 -9.28 -21.35
C HIS A 366 8.82 -10.68 -20.85
N LEU A 367 7.52 -10.95 -20.68
CA LEU A 367 7.03 -12.23 -20.15
C LEU A 367 7.53 -13.45 -20.94
N ASP A 368 7.61 -13.34 -22.27
CA ASP A 368 8.14 -14.43 -23.12
C ASP A 368 9.63 -14.74 -22.90
N VAL A 369 10.47 -13.77 -22.50
CA VAL A 369 11.86 -14.04 -22.09
C VAL A 369 11.87 -14.93 -20.86
N TYR A 370 10.96 -14.68 -19.91
CA TYR A 370 10.77 -15.53 -18.73
C TYR A 370 10.17 -16.91 -19.04
N LYS A 371 9.48 -17.10 -20.18
CA LYS A 371 9.02 -18.44 -20.63
C LYS A 371 10.19 -19.24 -21.21
N GLN A 372 10.91 -18.65 -22.17
CA GLN A 372 12.07 -19.27 -22.81
C GLN A 372 13.15 -19.65 -21.79
N LEU A 373 13.38 -18.78 -20.80
CA LEU A 373 14.25 -19.05 -19.66
C LEU A 373 13.75 -20.26 -18.85
N HIS A 374 12.48 -20.29 -18.46
CA HIS A 374 11.90 -21.37 -17.66
C HIS A 374 11.96 -22.73 -18.39
N GLU A 375 11.60 -22.75 -19.68
CA GLU A 375 11.67 -23.92 -20.56
C GLU A 375 13.12 -24.46 -20.69
N ARG A 376 14.10 -23.56 -20.85
CA ARG A 376 15.52 -23.94 -20.92
C ARG A 376 16.08 -24.47 -19.59
N LEU A 377 15.66 -23.89 -18.47
CA LEU A 377 16.07 -24.37 -17.14
C LEU A 377 15.46 -25.76 -16.83
N LEU A 378 14.25 -26.04 -17.30
CA LEU A 378 13.66 -27.39 -17.26
C LEU A 378 14.47 -28.41 -18.07
N ILE A 379 14.85 -28.07 -19.31
CA ILE A 379 15.67 -28.96 -20.17
C ILE A 379 17.01 -29.28 -19.48
N LYS A 380 17.72 -28.26 -18.98
CA LYS A 380 19.00 -28.44 -18.28
C LYS A 380 18.91 -29.27 -16.99
N GLN A 381 17.76 -29.27 -16.33
CA GLN A 381 17.50 -30.14 -15.17
C GLN A 381 17.36 -31.62 -15.59
N GLN A 382 16.86 -31.88 -16.79
CA GLN A 382 16.76 -33.23 -17.36
C GLN A 382 18.11 -33.72 -17.93
N GLU A 383 18.95 -32.82 -18.43
CA GLU A 383 20.29 -33.14 -18.95
C GLU A 383 21.33 -33.42 -17.85
N ASN A 384 21.13 -32.91 -16.63
CA ASN A 384 22.06 -33.09 -15.49
C ASN A 384 21.46 -33.97 -14.38
N GLU A 385 21.28 -35.27 -14.63
CA GLU A 385 20.80 -36.21 -13.59
C GLU A 385 21.73 -36.26 -12.35
N ASP A 386 23.04 -36.11 -12.56
CA ASP A 386 24.06 -36.54 -11.58
C ASP A 386 24.57 -35.41 -10.65
N LYS A 387 23.93 -34.23 -10.66
CA LYS A 387 24.22 -33.16 -9.70
C LYS A 387 22.98 -32.56 -9.09
N LYS A 388 23.05 -32.41 -7.76
CA LYS A 388 22.09 -31.72 -6.89
C LYS A 388 22.14 -30.19 -7.06
N SER A 389 22.39 -29.71 -8.29
CA SER A 389 22.45 -28.30 -8.67
C SER A 389 21.07 -27.69 -8.46
N LYS A 390 20.87 -27.12 -7.28
CA LYS A 390 19.65 -26.50 -6.79
C LYS A 390 19.45 -25.13 -7.44
N LEU A 391 19.46 -25.08 -8.78
CA LEU A 391 19.00 -23.91 -9.53
C LEU A 391 17.60 -23.59 -9.03
N ILE A 392 17.31 -22.30 -8.83
CA ILE A 392 16.03 -21.80 -8.35
C ILE A 392 14.99 -21.81 -9.50
N LEU A 393 14.78 -23.00 -10.05
CA LEU A 393 13.67 -23.32 -10.91
C LEU A 393 12.39 -23.32 -10.06
N LEU A 394 11.54 -22.31 -10.26
CA LEU A 394 10.17 -22.36 -9.78
C LEU A 394 9.51 -23.62 -10.34
N ASN A 395 8.91 -24.47 -9.51
CA ASN A 395 8.18 -25.63 -10.03
C ASN A 395 7.03 -25.16 -10.95
N ASN A 396 6.61 -25.99 -11.91
CA ASN A 396 5.68 -25.57 -12.96
C ASN A 396 4.34 -25.03 -12.43
N VAL A 397 3.90 -25.46 -11.24
CA VAL A 397 2.70 -24.95 -10.57
C VAL A 397 2.94 -23.52 -10.06
N GLU A 398 4.05 -23.29 -9.36
CA GLU A 398 4.45 -21.98 -8.84
C GLU A 398 4.74 -20.99 -9.98
N TYR A 399 5.45 -21.41 -11.03
CA TYR A 399 5.68 -20.60 -12.22
C TYR A 399 4.36 -20.18 -12.88
N SER A 400 3.44 -21.13 -13.11
CA SER A 400 2.12 -20.86 -13.70
C SER A 400 1.27 -19.92 -12.83
N ARG A 401 1.36 -20.07 -11.50
CA ARG A 401 0.68 -19.21 -10.52
C ARG A 401 1.22 -17.77 -10.58
N ARG A 402 2.55 -17.59 -10.62
CA ARG A 402 3.18 -16.27 -10.75
C ARG A 402 2.92 -15.62 -12.10
N LEU A 403 2.96 -16.39 -13.19
CA LEU A 403 2.58 -15.90 -14.53
C LEU A 403 1.10 -15.47 -14.59
N THR A 404 0.22 -16.12 -13.83
CA THR A 404 -1.19 -15.71 -13.70
C THR A 404 -1.31 -14.40 -12.90
N ILE A 405 -0.50 -14.20 -11.85
CA ILE A 405 -0.45 -12.95 -11.08
C ILE A 405 0.11 -11.79 -11.92
N GLU A 406 1.17 -11.99 -12.71
CA GLU A 406 1.72 -10.94 -13.57
C GLU A 406 0.67 -10.47 -14.60
N LYS A 407 -0.04 -11.42 -15.23
CA LYS A 407 -1.17 -11.13 -16.13
C LYS A 407 -2.37 -10.46 -15.45
N ASP A 408 -2.49 -10.53 -14.12
CA ASP A 408 -3.53 -9.81 -13.37
C ASP A 408 -3.07 -8.39 -13.01
N LEU A 409 -1.78 -8.25 -12.64
CA LEU A 409 -1.11 -6.98 -12.43
C LEU A 409 -1.09 -6.12 -13.71
N GLU A 410 -0.81 -6.71 -14.87
CA GLU A 410 -0.79 -6.05 -16.19
C GLU A 410 -2.12 -5.40 -16.61
N LYS A 411 -3.26 -5.88 -16.08
CA LYS A 411 -4.61 -5.31 -16.33
C LYS A 411 -4.94 -4.13 -15.41
N HIS A 412 -4.23 -3.99 -14.30
CA HIS A 412 -4.53 -3.03 -13.24
C HIS A 412 -3.44 -1.97 -13.16
N ASP A 413 -3.47 -1.02 -14.11
CA ASP A 413 -2.47 0.04 -14.25
C ASP A 413 -2.19 0.80 -12.94
N SER A 414 -3.22 1.06 -12.12
CA SER A 414 -3.08 1.72 -10.81
C SER A 414 -2.29 0.91 -9.76
N ILE A 415 -2.21 -0.41 -9.90
CA ILE A 415 -1.37 -1.27 -9.06
C ILE A 415 0.00 -1.45 -9.71
N TYR A 416 0.06 -1.49 -11.05
CA TYR A 416 1.33 -1.55 -11.78
C TYR A 416 2.18 -0.28 -11.55
N SER A 417 1.56 0.90 -11.48
CA SER A 417 2.23 2.19 -11.22
C SER A 417 2.83 2.32 -9.80
N LEU A 418 2.59 1.37 -8.91
CA LEU A 418 3.25 1.32 -7.60
C LEU A 418 4.67 0.75 -7.69
N ILE A 419 5.00 -0.01 -8.75
CA ILE A 419 6.36 -0.54 -9.01
C ILE A 419 7.32 0.64 -9.14
N ASN A 420 8.45 0.57 -8.44
CA ASN A 420 9.54 1.53 -8.57
C ASN A 420 10.88 0.83 -8.89
N LEU A 421 11.91 1.66 -9.00
CA LEU A 421 13.32 1.30 -9.07
C LEU A 421 13.98 1.80 -7.78
N GLN A 422 15.04 1.15 -7.31
CA GLN A 422 15.89 1.63 -6.21
C GLN A 422 17.35 1.39 -6.55
N PHE A 423 18.17 2.44 -6.57
CA PHE A 423 19.63 2.31 -6.63
C PHE A 423 20.22 2.09 -5.23
N ASP A 424 21.34 1.40 -5.15
CA ASP A 424 22.20 1.47 -3.96
C ASP A 424 22.96 2.81 -3.88
N SER A 425 23.43 3.17 -2.70
CA SER A 425 24.19 4.41 -2.43
C SER A 425 25.45 4.62 -3.27
N SER A 426 26.05 3.56 -3.83
CA SER A 426 27.17 3.66 -4.78
C SER A 426 26.73 3.88 -6.24
N GLY A 427 25.44 3.74 -6.55
CA GLY A 427 24.87 3.78 -7.90
C GLY A 427 25.31 2.62 -8.80
N THR A 428 25.89 1.55 -8.24
CA THR A 428 26.41 0.39 -9.00
C THR A 428 25.40 -0.74 -9.11
N PHE A 429 24.51 -0.87 -8.12
CA PHE A 429 23.46 -1.88 -8.06
C PHE A 429 22.09 -1.23 -8.20
N LEU A 430 21.22 -1.89 -8.97
CA LEU A 430 19.84 -1.47 -9.21
C LEU A 430 18.89 -2.60 -8.82
N PHE A 431 17.96 -2.29 -7.93
CA PHE A 431 16.95 -3.19 -7.40
C PHE A 431 15.59 -2.93 -8.07
N TYR A 432 14.92 -3.99 -8.53
CA TYR A 432 13.59 -3.90 -9.13
C TYR A 432 12.80 -5.22 -9.05
N SER A 433 11.47 -5.13 -8.99
CA SER A 433 10.58 -6.28 -8.77
C SER A 433 10.14 -6.96 -10.09
N THR A 434 10.20 -8.30 -10.12
CA THR A 434 9.97 -9.14 -11.30
C THR A 434 9.14 -10.39 -10.96
N LEU A 435 8.78 -11.18 -11.98
CA LEU A 435 8.08 -12.47 -11.81
C LEU A 435 8.84 -13.46 -10.91
N TYR A 436 10.17 -13.47 -10.95
CA TYR A 436 10.99 -14.38 -10.15
C TYR A 436 11.25 -13.88 -8.72
N GLY A 437 11.05 -12.60 -8.44
CA GLY A 437 11.39 -11.97 -7.16
C GLY A 437 11.95 -10.57 -7.38
N ILE A 438 12.69 -10.04 -6.41
CA ILE A 438 13.39 -8.77 -6.52
C ILE A 438 14.80 -9.04 -7.08
N LYS A 439 15.12 -8.52 -8.27
CA LYS A 439 16.46 -8.62 -8.86
C LYS A 439 17.39 -7.60 -8.21
N MET A 440 18.63 -8.00 -7.90
CA MET A 440 19.75 -7.07 -7.72
C MET A 440 20.66 -7.13 -8.96
N LEU A 441 20.60 -6.11 -9.81
CA LEU A 441 21.38 -6.01 -11.06
C LEU A 441 22.64 -5.17 -10.82
N ASN A 442 23.83 -5.71 -11.10
CA ASN A 442 25.06 -4.91 -11.15
C ASN A 442 25.16 -4.22 -12.51
N LEU A 443 24.99 -2.90 -12.52
CA LEU A 443 25.00 -2.08 -13.73
C LEU A 443 26.40 -1.87 -14.33
N ARG A 444 27.48 -2.31 -13.66
CA ARG A 444 28.84 -2.27 -14.21
C ARG A 444 29.16 -3.54 -14.99
N THR A 445 28.84 -4.71 -14.45
CA THR A 445 29.08 -6.02 -15.07
C THR A 445 27.97 -6.48 -16.01
N ASN A 446 26.79 -5.85 -15.97
CA ASN A 446 25.54 -6.32 -16.59
C ASN A 446 25.02 -7.66 -16.05
N SER A 447 25.61 -8.18 -14.97
CA SER A 447 25.16 -9.43 -14.36
C SER A 447 24.14 -9.15 -13.26
N ILE A 448 23.11 -9.97 -13.17
CA ILE A 448 22.36 -10.11 -11.92
C ILE A 448 23.36 -10.61 -10.85
N ARG A 449 23.14 -10.24 -9.58
CA ARG A 449 24.04 -10.58 -8.47
C ARG A 449 23.37 -11.43 -7.40
N HIS A 450 22.05 -11.32 -7.23
CA HIS A 450 21.21 -12.12 -6.33
C HIS A 450 19.71 -11.88 -6.68
N PHE A 451 18.82 -12.74 -6.16
CA PHE A 451 17.36 -12.58 -6.25
C PHE A 451 16.70 -12.76 -4.87
N PHE A 452 16.00 -11.73 -4.38
CA PHE A 452 15.26 -11.82 -3.12
C PHE A 452 13.83 -12.34 -3.31
N GLY A 453 13.35 -13.15 -2.38
CA GLY A 453 11.97 -13.64 -2.32
C GLY A 453 11.63 -14.70 -3.36
N THR A 454 12.63 -15.38 -3.93
CA THR A 454 12.44 -16.38 -4.99
C THR A 454 11.57 -17.56 -4.55
N THR A 455 11.67 -17.96 -3.29
CA THR A 455 10.94 -19.06 -2.65
C THR A 455 9.59 -18.63 -2.07
N GLU A 456 9.32 -17.34 -1.96
CA GLU A 456 8.21 -16.80 -1.18
C GLU A 456 6.90 -16.66 -1.97
N ASN A 457 5.77 -16.80 -1.28
CA ASN A 457 4.42 -16.74 -1.87
C ASN A 457 3.92 -15.28 -1.98
N ALA A 458 4.73 -14.42 -2.60
CA ALA A 458 4.46 -13.00 -2.77
C ALA A 458 5.04 -12.46 -4.08
N ARG A 459 4.24 -11.72 -4.86
CA ARG A 459 4.74 -10.86 -5.94
C ARG A 459 5.03 -9.49 -5.33
N PHE A 460 6.29 -9.28 -4.95
CA PHE A 460 6.81 -8.00 -4.49
C PHE A 460 6.55 -6.91 -5.53
N ILE A 461 6.27 -5.66 -5.13
CA ILE A 461 5.90 -4.55 -6.02
C ILE A 461 6.83 -3.37 -5.84
N ARG A 462 6.63 -2.62 -4.74
CA ARG A 462 7.39 -1.42 -4.41
C ARG A 462 8.52 -1.78 -3.47
N LEU A 463 9.65 -1.10 -3.61
CA LEU A 463 10.89 -1.30 -2.87
C LEU A 463 11.28 -0.01 -2.15
N ALA A 464 11.91 -0.13 -0.99
CA ALA A 464 12.67 0.95 -0.38
C ALA A 464 13.93 0.38 0.27
N LEU A 465 15.09 0.98 -0.02
CA LEU A 465 16.38 0.52 0.50
C LEU A 465 16.87 1.46 1.61
N TYR A 466 17.07 0.93 2.81
CA TYR A 466 17.78 1.63 3.88
C TYR A 466 19.26 1.27 3.85
N GLN A 467 20.10 2.30 3.70
CA GLN A 467 21.55 2.20 3.83
C GLN A 467 22.04 3.29 4.78
N THR A 468 22.60 2.86 5.90
CA THR A 468 23.36 3.70 6.83
C THR A 468 24.58 4.33 6.17
N ARG A 469 24.89 5.58 6.55
CA ARG A 469 26.15 6.25 6.18
C ARG A 469 27.30 5.59 6.94
N GLN A 470 28.32 5.11 6.23
CA GLN A 470 29.53 4.59 6.88
C GLN A 470 30.29 5.72 7.59
N THR A 471 30.47 5.56 8.90
CA THR A 471 31.23 6.47 9.78
C THR A 471 32.58 5.86 10.20
N SER A 472 32.70 4.53 10.20
CA SER A 472 33.95 3.79 10.41
C SER A 472 33.93 2.46 9.63
N ASP A 473 35.10 1.83 9.45
CA ASP A 473 35.24 0.49 8.86
C ASP A 473 34.82 -0.66 9.81
N GLN A 474 34.48 -0.36 11.08
CA GLN A 474 34.24 -1.39 12.11
C GLN A 474 32.75 -1.53 12.50
N ASP A 475 31.90 -0.55 12.18
CA ASP A 475 30.49 -0.58 12.52
C ASP A 475 29.68 -1.42 11.51
N PHE A 476 29.23 -2.60 11.95
CA PHE A 476 28.29 -3.48 11.23
C PHE A 476 26.89 -2.84 11.19
N ASN A 477 26.75 -1.80 10.38
CA ASN A 477 25.50 -1.06 10.23
C ASN A 477 24.50 -1.79 9.30
N PRO A 478 23.19 -1.78 9.62
CA PRO A 478 22.22 -2.60 8.90
C PRO A 478 21.77 -1.98 7.57
N THR A 479 22.12 -2.61 6.45
CA THR A 479 21.38 -2.42 5.19
C THR A 479 20.12 -3.27 5.20
N ILE A 480 18.96 -2.67 4.91
CA ILE A 480 17.67 -3.35 4.90
C ILE A 480 16.92 -3.02 3.60
N LEU A 481 16.47 -4.04 2.87
CA LEU A 481 15.58 -3.88 1.71
C LEU A 481 14.14 -4.17 2.15
N PHE A 482 13.28 -3.16 2.10
CA PHE A 482 11.86 -3.28 2.38
C PHE A 482 11.06 -3.43 1.09
N SER A 483 9.93 -4.17 1.12
CA SER A 483 9.05 -4.28 -0.04
C SER A 483 7.56 -4.50 0.31
N THR A 484 6.66 -3.92 -0.50
CA THR A 484 5.23 -4.26 -0.53
C THR A 484 4.95 -5.43 -1.49
N ALA A 485 3.80 -6.08 -1.43
CA ALA A 485 3.43 -7.15 -2.37
C ALA A 485 1.97 -7.10 -2.84
N TYR A 486 1.72 -7.68 -4.03
CA TYR A 486 0.43 -7.65 -4.72
C TYR A 486 -0.73 -8.17 -3.87
N LYS A 487 -1.73 -7.31 -3.64
CA LYS A 487 -2.94 -7.62 -2.86
C LYS A 487 -2.61 -8.19 -1.46
N LYS A 488 -1.52 -7.73 -0.83
CA LYS A 488 -1.13 -8.07 0.56
C LYS A 488 -1.27 -6.86 1.49
N ASN A 489 -1.91 -7.05 2.64
CA ASN A 489 -1.93 -6.10 3.76
C ASN A 489 -0.64 -6.14 4.60
N ARG A 490 0.50 -6.45 3.95
CA ARG A 490 1.80 -6.61 4.60
C ARG A 490 2.93 -6.04 3.75
N PHE A 491 3.96 -5.55 4.44
CA PHE A 491 5.28 -5.31 3.86
C PHE A 491 6.30 -6.25 4.51
N TYR A 492 7.40 -6.47 3.79
CA TYR A 492 8.41 -7.48 4.05
C TYR A 492 9.78 -6.81 4.16
N LEU A 493 10.68 -7.35 4.98
CA LEU A 493 12.06 -6.86 5.07
C LEU A 493 13.07 -7.99 4.81
N PHE A 494 14.08 -7.67 4.01
CA PHE A 494 15.20 -8.54 3.66
C PHE A 494 16.49 -7.96 4.24
N THR A 495 17.25 -8.78 4.95
CA THR A 495 18.52 -8.42 5.60
C THR A 495 19.62 -9.38 5.13
N ARG A 496 20.66 -9.55 5.94
CA ARG A 496 21.74 -10.53 5.75
C ARG A 496 21.50 -11.81 6.57
N ASN A 497 20.47 -11.82 7.43
CA ASN A 497 20.09 -12.94 8.29
C ASN A 497 19.06 -13.82 7.57
N ASN A 498 19.14 -15.14 7.68
CA ASN A 498 18.03 -15.99 7.28
C ASN A 498 17.03 -16.14 8.45
N PRO A 499 15.72 -16.21 8.19
CA PRO A 499 14.70 -16.45 9.24
C PRO A 499 14.77 -17.85 9.86
N GLN A 500 15.71 -18.71 9.43
CA GLN A 500 16.01 -19.99 10.09
C GLN A 500 17.11 -19.85 11.15
N ASP A 501 18.05 -18.92 10.96
CA ASP A 501 19.19 -18.69 11.89
C ASP A 501 18.75 -17.94 13.16
N SER A 502 17.61 -17.24 13.11
CA SER A 502 17.08 -16.39 14.20
C SER A 502 16.11 -17.12 15.15
N ARG A 503 15.91 -18.44 14.98
CA ARG A 503 14.86 -19.19 15.70
C ARG A 503 15.23 -19.46 17.16
N SER A 504 14.38 -19.03 18.08
CA SER A 504 14.30 -19.58 19.44
C SER A 504 13.32 -20.77 19.47
N GLU A 505 13.39 -21.63 20.49
CA GLU A 505 12.51 -22.81 20.62
C GLU A 505 11.01 -22.48 20.84
N HIS A 506 10.66 -21.20 20.97
CA HIS A 506 9.29 -20.72 21.11
C HIS A 506 8.78 -19.95 19.88
N ASP A 507 9.63 -19.62 18.91
CA ASP A 507 9.30 -18.77 17.76
C ASP A 507 9.12 -19.61 16.47
N ASN A 508 7.98 -20.30 16.39
CA ASN A 508 7.64 -21.19 15.28
C ASN A 508 6.99 -20.49 14.06
N ASP A 509 6.64 -19.21 14.17
CA ASP A 509 5.72 -18.55 13.24
C ASP A 509 6.19 -17.13 12.87
N ARG A 510 6.88 -17.04 11.72
CA ARG A 510 7.69 -15.89 11.22
C ARG A 510 6.96 -14.54 11.12
N ASP A 511 5.65 -14.54 11.34
CA ASP A 511 4.70 -13.51 10.95
C ASP A 511 3.84 -13.01 12.15
N VAL A 512 4.17 -13.41 13.38
CA VAL A 512 3.37 -13.12 14.60
C VAL A 512 3.72 -11.77 15.25
N TYR A 513 4.03 -10.76 14.43
CA TYR A 513 3.95 -9.34 14.81
C TYR A 513 2.75 -8.65 14.14
N ASN A 514 1.59 -9.26 14.36
CA ASN A 514 0.30 -8.59 14.18
C ASN A 514 0.10 -7.64 15.36
N GLU A 515 0.20 -6.33 15.13
CA GLU A 515 -0.22 -5.32 16.12
C GLU A 515 -1.67 -5.58 16.55
N LYS A 516 -1.92 -5.59 17.85
CA LYS A 516 -3.30 -5.60 18.36
C LYS A 516 -3.92 -4.25 17.95
N PRO A 517 -5.01 -4.22 17.17
CA PRO A 517 -5.58 -2.96 16.69
C PRO A 517 -5.94 -2.08 17.89
N SER A 518 -5.61 -0.81 17.78
CA SER A 518 -5.88 0.17 18.83
C SER A 518 -7.39 0.27 19.12
N ARG A 519 -7.74 0.73 20.32
CA ARG A 519 -9.15 0.92 20.70
C ARG A 519 -9.90 1.84 19.74
N GLU A 520 -9.19 2.80 19.14
CA GLU A 520 -9.70 3.70 18.11
C GLU A 520 -9.86 2.99 16.76
N GLU A 521 -8.88 2.22 16.28
CA GLU A 521 -9.03 1.39 15.07
C GLU A 521 -10.18 0.38 15.18
N ILE A 522 -10.44 -0.19 16.37
CA ILE A 522 -11.59 -1.08 16.60
C ILE A 522 -12.92 -0.31 16.47
N LEU A 523 -13.02 0.89 17.05
CA LEU A 523 -14.21 1.73 16.95
C LEU A 523 -14.45 2.19 15.51
N THR A 524 -13.45 2.77 14.85
CA THR A 524 -13.54 3.24 13.46
C THR A 524 -13.76 2.08 12.48
N ALA A 525 -13.19 0.89 12.68
CA ALA A 525 -13.52 -0.27 11.86
C ALA A 525 -14.96 -0.75 12.04
N THR A 526 -15.54 -0.60 13.24
CA THR A 526 -16.96 -0.90 13.50
C THR A 526 -17.87 0.11 12.78
N GLU A 527 -17.56 1.40 12.87
CA GLU A 527 -18.26 2.48 12.16
C GLU A 527 -18.14 2.34 10.63
N GLU A 528 -16.98 1.92 10.12
CA GLU A 528 -16.77 1.69 8.69
C GLU A 528 -17.46 0.45 8.16
N GLN A 529 -17.54 -0.63 8.94
CA GLN A 529 -18.34 -1.80 8.56
C GLN A 529 -19.83 -1.46 8.51
N ALA A 530 -20.32 -0.56 9.37
CA ALA A 530 -21.65 0.00 9.24
C ALA A 530 -21.78 0.83 7.94
N LEU A 531 -20.96 1.87 7.75
CA LEU A 531 -21.02 2.77 6.59
C LEU A 531 -20.85 2.05 5.24
N SER A 532 -19.93 1.10 5.15
CA SER A 532 -19.64 0.31 3.94
C SER A 532 -20.74 -0.71 3.59
N SER A 533 -21.62 -1.05 4.56
CA SER A 533 -22.75 -1.97 4.35
C SER A 533 -24.11 -1.27 4.14
N LEU A 534 -24.13 0.07 4.04
CA LEU A 534 -25.32 0.83 3.68
C LEU A 534 -25.56 0.81 2.16
N SER A 535 -26.52 -0.02 1.75
CA SER A 535 -27.06 -0.10 0.40
C SER A 535 -27.37 1.25 -0.26
N GLN A 536 -26.84 1.47 -1.46
CA GLN A 536 -27.05 2.71 -2.23
C GLN A 536 -28.38 2.75 -2.99
N SER A 537 -29.22 1.70 -2.93
CA SER A 537 -30.52 1.70 -3.59
C SER A 537 -31.57 0.85 -2.88
N ALA A 538 -32.84 1.18 -3.12
CA ALA A 538 -34.00 0.43 -2.66
C ALA A 538 -35.13 0.44 -3.70
N ILE A 539 -36.10 -0.45 -3.55
CA ILE A 539 -37.35 -0.47 -4.32
C ILE A 539 -38.51 -0.45 -3.31
N ILE A 540 -39.31 0.61 -3.35
CA ILE A 540 -40.54 0.73 -2.56
C ILE A 540 -41.65 0.10 -3.41
N HIS A 541 -42.09 -1.10 -3.02
CA HIS A 541 -43.22 -1.78 -3.66
C HIS A 541 -44.51 -1.19 -3.10
N THR A 542 -45.38 -0.63 -3.94
CA THR A 542 -46.65 -0.03 -3.52
C THR A 542 -47.84 -0.69 -4.19
N THR A 543 -49.05 -0.46 -3.68
CA THR A 543 -50.30 -0.89 -4.35
C THR A 543 -50.51 -0.28 -5.75
N TYR A 544 -49.73 0.74 -6.14
CA TYR A 544 -49.76 1.38 -7.45
C TYR A 544 -48.56 1.01 -8.35
N GLY A 545 -47.62 0.17 -7.86
CA GLY A 545 -46.41 -0.24 -8.57
C GLY A 545 -45.11 0.07 -7.80
N ASP A 546 -43.98 -0.16 -8.48
CA ASP A 546 -42.64 -0.08 -7.88
C ASP A 546 -42.00 1.30 -8.07
N ILE A 547 -41.50 1.88 -6.97
CA ILE A 547 -40.74 3.13 -6.96
C ILE A 547 -39.28 2.79 -6.62
N HIS A 548 -38.39 2.83 -7.61
CA HIS A 548 -36.96 2.59 -7.41
C HIS A 548 -36.28 3.86 -6.92
N VAL A 549 -35.57 3.82 -5.80
CA VAL A 549 -34.87 4.98 -5.24
C VAL A 549 -33.38 4.72 -5.14
N ARG A 550 -32.57 5.73 -5.51
CA ARG A 550 -31.16 5.81 -5.15
C ARG A 550 -31.06 6.54 -3.82
N LEU A 551 -30.30 5.99 -2.89
CA LEU A 551 -30.02 6.56 -1.57
C LEU A 551 -28.68 7.31 -1.58
N PHE A 552 -28.44 8.13 -0.55
CA PHE A 552 -27.23 8.95 -0.42
C PHE A 552 -26.47 8.74 0.92
N PRO A 553 -26.10 7.49 1.30
CA PRO A 553 -25.36 7.23 2.53
C PRO A 553 -23.99 7.94 2.57
N GLU A 554 -23.43 8.33 1.43
CA GLU A 554 -22.21 9.15 1.31
C GLU A 554 -22.37 10.60 1.81
N PHE A 555 -23.61 11.07 2.00
CA PHE A 555 -23.93 12.44 2.42
C PHE A 555 -24.79 12.53 3.68
N VAL A 556 -25.68 11.54 3.91
CA VAL A 556 -26.62 11.50 5.04
C VAL A 556 -26.68 10.09 5.67
N PRO A 557 -25.55 9.62 6.23
CA PRO A 557 -25.39 8.23 6.66
C PRO A 557 -26.44 7.78 7.68
N LYS A 558 -26.79 8.59 8.68
CA LYS A 558 -27.78 8.21 9.70
C LYS A 558 -29.18 8.09 9.12
N THR A 559 -29.56 9.01 8.25
CA THR A 559 -30.88 9.00 7.59
C THR A 559 -31.03 7.79 6.67
N CYS A 560 -29.96 7.45 5.94
CA CYS A 560 -29.94 6.23 5.13
C CYS A 560 -29.93 4.96 6.00
N GLU A 561 -29.16 4.89 7.09
CA GLU A 561 -29.18 3.77 8.03
C GLU A 561 -30.58 3.53 8.60
N ASN A 562 -31.21 4.59 9.12
CA ASN A 562 -32.57 4.57 9.64
C ASN A 562 -33.59 4.02 8.62
N PHE A 563 -33.60 4.57 7.40
CA PHE A 563 -34.47 4.11 6.33
C PHE A 563 -34.21 2.65 5.91
N ILE A 564 -32.94 2.27 5.74
CA ILE A 564 -32.52 0.92 5.31
C ILE A 564 -32.88 -0.11 6.38
N GLN A 565 -32.67 0.20 7.65
CA GLN A 565 -32.88 -0.74 8.75
C GLN A 565 -34.37 -0.90 9.08
N HIS A 566 -35.18 0.17 9.07
CA HIS A 566 -36.65 0.05 9.10
C HIS A 566 -37.17 -0.80 7.93
N SER A 567 -36.61 -0.64 6.72
CA SER A 567 -36.98 -1.44 5.55
C SER A 567 -36.65 -2.93 5.74
N LYS A 568 -35.42 -3.26 6.20
CA LYS A 568 -35.00 -4.63 6.54
C LYS A 568 -35.88 -5.26 7.63
N GLN A 569 -36.31 -4.46 8.60
CA GLN A 569 -37.22 -4.88 9.68
C GLN A 569 -38.70 -4.96 9.25
N SER A 570 -39.05 -4.72 7.97
CA SER A 570 -40.43 -4.67 7.47
C SER A 570 -41.34 -3.64 8.16
N TYR A 571 -40.74 -2.63 8.82
CA TYR A 571 -41.45 -1.57 9.57
C TYR A 571 -42.41 -0.77 8.68
N TYR A 572 -42.02 -0.56 7.42
CA TYR A 572 -42.83 0.18 6.44
C TYR A 572 -43.94 -0.66 5.79
N ASN A 573 -44.03 -1.97 6.05
CA ASN A 573 -45.03 -2.82 5.39
C ASN A 573 -46.43 -2.48 5.91
N ASN A 574 -47.35 -2.18 4.99
CA ASN A 574 -48.67 -1.59 5.23
C ASN A 574 -48.69 -0.13 5.73
N CYS A 575 -47.56 0.58 5.80
CA CYS A 575 -47.60 2.03 5.97
C CYS A 575 -48.33 2.67 4.79
N ILE A 576 -49.38 3.43 5.07
CA ILE A 576 -50.19 4.11 4.06
C ILE A 576 -49.53 5.43 3.63
N PHE A 577 -49.85 5.92 2.44
CA PHE A 577 -49.59 7.30 2.05
C PHE A 577 -50.68 8.18 2.68
N HIS A 578 -50.51 8.50 3.96
CA HIS A 578 -51.53 9.21 4.76
C HIS A 578 -51.76 10.66 4.32
N ARG A 579 -50.87 11.22 3.49
CA ARG A 579 -50.99 12.60 2.99
C ARG A 579 -50.44 12.74 1.57
N VAL A 580 -51.23 13.30 0.66
CA VAL A 580 -50.97 13.40 -0.78
C VAL A 580 -51.39 14.79 -1.27
N ILE A 581 -50.43 15.65 -1.62
CA ILE A 581 -50.70 17.01 -2.09
C ILE A 581 -50.29 17.18 -3.55
N LYS A 582 -51.30 17.47 -4.39
CA LYS A 582 -51.13 17.69 -5.83
C LYS A 582 -50.16 18.82 -6.11
N GLN A 583 -49.25 18.58 -7.06
CA GLN A 583 -48.15 19.50 -7.41
C GLN A 583 -47.22 19.87 -6.22
N PHE A 584 -47.15 19.05 -5.16
CA PHE A 584 -46.21 19.27 -4.06
C PHE A 584 -45.46 17.99 -3.66
N MET A 585 -46.11 17.06 -2.95
CA MET A 585 -45.45 15.85 -2.42
C MET A 585 -46.44 14.73 -2.08
N ILE A 586 -45.91 13.52 -1.88
CA ILE A 586 -46.61 12.38 -1.26
C ILE A 586 -45.83 11.92 -0.02
N GLN A 587 -46.50 11.74 1.11
CA GLN A 587 -45.91 11.45 2.43
C GLN A 587 -46.40 10.12 2.99
N THR A 588 -45.49 9.39 3.64
CA THR A 588 -45.72 8.06 4.21
C THR A 588 -44.73 7.79 5.37
N GLY A 589 -44.60 6.55 5.82
CA GLY A 589 -43.68 6.14 6.89
C GLY A 589 -44.21 6.32 8.32
N ASP A 590 -45.51 6.58 8.48
CA ASP A 590 -46.22 6.57 9.76
C ASP A 590 -47.03 5.26 9.93
N PRO A 591 -46.70 4.39 10.92
CA PRO A 591 -47.48 3.20 11.22
C PRO A 591 -48.91 3.46 11.71
N LEU A 592 -49.22 4.66 12.20
CA LEU A 592 -50.58 5.05 12.63
C LEU A 592 -51.43 5.61 11.48
N GLY A 593 -50.82 5.94 10.34
CA GLY A 593 -51.51 6.47 9.16
C GLY A 593 -52.27 7.79 9.40
N ASN A 594 -51.83 8.60 10.36
CA ASN A 594 -52.47 9.85 10.78
C ASN A 594 -51.53 11.07 10.81
N GLY A 595 -50.24 10.86 10.52
CA GLY A 595 -49.19 11.87 10.53
C GLY A 595 -48.55 12.16 11.89
N THR A 596 -49.00 11.52 12.98
CA THR A 596 -48.49 11.75 14.35
C THR A 596 -47.63 10.62 14.90
N GLY A 597 -47.60 9.46 14.23
CA GLY A 597 -46.77 8.32 14.65
C GLY A 597 -45.44 8.24 13.89
N GLY A 598 -44.72 7.15 14.15
CA GLY A 598 -43.37 6.91 13.65
C GLY A 598 -42.27 7.28 14.67
N GLN A 599 -41.21 6.49 14.68
CA GLN A 599 -40.01 6.69 15.51
C GLN A 599 -38.80 6.13 14.74
N SER A 600 -37.61 6.67 14.98
CA SER A 600 -36.38 6.13 14.38
C SER A 600 -36.03 4.75 14.93
N ILE A 601 -35.07 4.06 14.28
CA ILE A 601 -34.49 2.80 14.75
C ILE A 601 -33.82 2.90 16.14
N TRP A 602 -33.55 4.11 16.63
CA TRP A 602 -32.97 4.37 17.95
C TRP A 602 -34.03 4.67 19.04
N GLY A 603 -35.33 4.60 18.72
CA GLY A 603 -36.43 4.81 19.67
C GLY A 603 -36.62 6.25 20.14
N LYS A 604 -36.03 7.21 19.43
CA LYS A 604 -36.07 8.66 19.69
C LYS A 604 -35.85 9.46 18.40
N ASP A 605 -36.02 10.77 18.46
CA ASP A 605 -35.68 11.66 17.34
C ASP A 605 -34.15 11.70 17.09
N PHE A 606 -33.76 11.97 15.83
CA PHE A 606 -32.38 12.19 15.43
C PHE A 606 -32.18 13.48 14.61
N GLU A 607 -30.92 13.88 14.47
CA GLU A 607 -30.52 15.16 13.87
C GLU A 607 -30.80 15.29 12.37
N ASP A 608 -30.73 16.52 11.85
CA ASP A 608 -30.78 16.80 10.41
C ASP A 608 -29.38 16.74 9.75
N GLU A 609 -29.28 16.10 8.59
CA GLU A 609 -28.04 15.94 7.82
C GLU A 609 -28.08 16.78 6.53
N PHE A 610 -27.72 18.06 6.62
CA PHE A 610 -27.78 18.98 5.46
C PHE A 610 -26.44 19.06 4.68
N HIS A 611 -26.38 18.45 3.49
CA HIS A 611 -25.21 18.51 2.61
C HIS A 611 -25.37 19.53 1.44
N PRO A 612 -24.40 20.42 1.13
CA PRO A 612 -24.57 21.49 0.13
C PRO A 612 -24.88 21.06 -1.31
N GLN A 613 -24.61 19.80 -1.68
CA GLN A 613 -24.94 19.24 -2.99
C GLN A 613 -26.38 18.68 -3.07
N LEU A 614 -27.04 18.47 -1.93
CA LEU A 614 -28.41 17.97 -1.86
C LEU A 614 -29.38 19.14 -1.69
N LYS A 615 -30.29 19.27 -2.66
CA LYS A 615 -31.31 20.34 -2.72
C LYS A 615 -32.61 19.80 -3.29
N HIS A 616 -33.73 20.42 -2.97
CA HIS A 616 -35.03 20.15 -3.58
C HIS A 616 -35.13 20.85 -4.96
N ASP A 617 -34.06 20.84 -5.75
CA ASP A 617 -33.92 21.56 -7.02
C ASP A 617 -34.65 20.90 -8.20
N ARG A 618 -35.21 19.71 -7.98
CA ARG A 618 -35.89 18.88 -8.98
C ARG A 618 -36.98 18.01 -8.33
N PRO A 619 -38.01 17.59 -9.09
CA PRO A 619 -39.02 16.65 -8.62
C PRO A 619 -38.41 15.29 -8.25
N TYR A 620 -39.22 14.47 -7.58
CA TYR A 620 -38.91 13.10 -7.18
C TYR A 620 -37.72 12.97 -6.21
N THR A 621 -37.54 13.97 -5.34
CA THR A 621 -36.57 13.95 -4.25
C THR A 621 -37.19 13.34 -3.00
N LEU A 622 -36.50 12.37 -2.36
CA LEU A 622 -36.87 11.77 -1.07
C LEU A 622 -36.27 12.60 0.06
N SER A 623 -37.09 12.96 1.03
CA SER A 623 -36.70 13.82 2.15
C SER A 623 -37.48 13.46 3.43
N MET A 624 -36.86 13.63 4.60
CA MET A 624 -37.48 13.29 5.89
C MET A 624 -38.61 14.25 6.26
N ALA A 625 -39.73 13.70 6.74
CA ALA A 625 -40.78 14.49 7.36
C ALA A 625 -40.46 14.62 8.86
N ASN A 626 -40.31 15.86 9.33
CA ASN A 626 -39.99 16.22 10.70
C ASN A 626 -40.99 17.28 11.21
N ALA A 627 -41.11 17.43 12.54
CA ALA A 627 -41.96 18.42 13.19
C ALA A 627 -41.24 19.77 13.44
N GLY A 628 -39.95 19.83 13.09
CA GLY A 628 -39.01 20.91 13.36
C GLY A 628 -37.56 20.42 13.25
N PRO A 629 -36.56 21.30 13.42
CA PRO A 629 -35.15 20.92 13.32
C PRO A 629 -34.77 19.79 14.28
N ASN A 630 -34.07 18.77 13.77
CA ASN A 630 -33.60 17.60 14.52
C ASN A 630 -34.72 16.73 15.14
N THR A 631 -35.90 16.68 14.51
CA THR A 631 -37.03 15.81 14.90
C THR A 631 -37.30 14.72 13.85
N ASN A 632 -36.24 14.08 13.35
CA ASN A 632 -36.37 13.02 12.33
C ASN A 632 -36.77 11.69 12.99
N GLY A 633 -37.83 11.05 12.46
CA GLY A 633 -38.35 9.75 12.89
C GLY A 633 -38.30 8.72 11.76
N SER A 634 -39.43 8.07 11.48
CA SER A 634 -39.60 7.15 10.34
C SER A 634 -40.33 7.76 9.14
N GLN A 635 -41.01 8.91 9.30
CA GLN A 635 -41.81 9.50 8.23
C GLN A 635 -40.94 10.15 7.15
N PHE A 636 -41.34 10.01 5.88
CA PHE A 636 -40.67 10.64 4.74
C PHE A 636 -41.66 11.02 3.63
N PHE A 637 -41.23 11.90 2.73
CA PHE A 637 -42.00 12.31 1.57
C PHE A 637 -41.18 12.27 0.27
N ILE A 638 -41.89 12.18 -0.85
CA ILE A 638 -41.36 12.27 -2.22
C ILE A 638 -41.95 13.52 -2.88
N THR A 639 -41.11 14.44 -3.38
CA THR A 639 -41.61 15.65 -4.07
C THR A 639 -42.15 15.34 -5.47
N ILE A 640 -43.18 16.08 -5.91
CA ILE A 640 -43.74 16.03 -7.27
C ILE A 640 -43.19 17.18 -8.14
N VAL A 641 -42.67 18.24 -7.51
CA VAL A 641 -42.09 19.43 -8.14
C VAL A 641 -40.76 19.81 -7.46
N PRO A 642 -39.97 20.76 -7.99
CA PRO A 642 -38.91 21.40 -7.23
C PRO A 642 -39.49 22.16 -6.03
N CYS A 643 -38.92 21.97 -4.83
CA CYS A 643 -39.40 22.58 -3.59
C CYS A 643 -38.30 23.32 -2.80
N PRO A 644 -37.56 24.31 -3.36
CA PRO A 644 -36.36 24.88 -2.70
C PRO A 644 -36.61 25.52 -1.32
N TRP A 645 -37.86 25.87 -0.98
CA TRP A 645 -38.23 26.36 0.35
C TRP A 645 -38.12 25.31 1.48
N LEU A 646 -37.84 24.04 1.14
CA LEU A 646 -37.58 22.93 2.04
C LEU A 646 -36.07 22.69 2.29
N ASP A 647 -35.19 23.34 1.52
CA ASP A 647 -33.73 23.24 1.72
C ASP A 647 -33.34 23.76 3.11
N LYS A 648 -32.46 23.02 3.81
CA LYS A 648 -32.06 23.26 5.20
C LYS A 648 -33.23 23.21 6.22
N LYS A 649 -34.30 22.47 5.90
CA LYS A 649 -35.40 22.13 6.83
C LYS A 649 -35.69 20.64 6.88
N HIS A 650 -35.58 19.97 5.73
CA HIS A 650 -35.84 18.54 5.60
C HIS A 650 -34.62 17.84 5.01
N THR A 651 -34.23 16.72 5.63
CA THR A 651 -33.02 15.98 5.28
C THR A 651 -33.27 15.11 4.04
N ILE A 652 -32.62 15.46 2.92
CA ILE A 652 -32.70 14.74 1.65
C ILE A 652 -31.82 13.50 1.73
N PHE A 653 -32.40 12.32 1.51
CA PHE A 653 -31.67 11.04 1.62
C PHE A 653 -31.77 10.13 0.39
N GLY A 654 -32.48 10.56 -0.64
CA GLY A 654 -32.51 9.85 -1.91
C GLY A 654 -33.23 10.60 -3.03
N ARG A 655 -33.27 9.96 -4.20
CA ARG A 655 -34.06 10.39 -5.36
C ARG A 655 -34.63 9.19 -6.09
N VAL A 656 -35.83 9.33 -6.66
CA VAL A 656 -36.41 8.30 -7.53
C VAL A 656 -35.56 8.16 -8.79
N SER A 657 -35.29 6.92 -9.18
CA SER A 657 -34.50 6.55 -10.35
C SER A 657 -35.33 5.84 -11.42
N LYS A 658 -36.42 5.17 -11.04
CA LYS A 658 -37.48 4.63 -11.92
C LYS A 658 -38.81 4.60 -11.15
N GLY A 659 -39.95 4.61 -11.84
CA GLY A 659 -41.29 4.64 -11.22
C GLY A 659 -41.79 6.05 -10.92
N MET A 660 -41.28 7.08 -11.61
CA MET A 660 -41.79 8.45 -11.52
C MET A 660 -43.28 8.53 -11.88
N ASP A 661 -43.73 7.71 -12.82
CA ASP A 661 -45.14 7.60 -13.21
C ASP A 661 -46.00 6.99 -12.10
N VAL A 662 -45.46 6.08 -11.28
CA VAL A 662 -46.13 5.55 -10.09
C VAL A 662 -46.30 6.65 -9.05
N VAL A 663 -45.23 7.40 -8.77
CA VAL A 663 -45.27 8.58 -7.87
C VAL A 663 -46.28 9.62 -8.36
N GLU A 664 -46.31 9.89 -9.66
CA GLU A 664 -47.28 10.82 -10.25
C GLU A 664 -48.72 10.30 -10.15
N LYS A 665 -48.99 9.03 -10.48
CA LYS A 665 -50.31 8.39 -10.32
C LYS A 665 -50.83 8.48 -8.89
N ILE A 666 -49.98 8.20 -7.89
CA ILE A 666 -50.30 8.36 -6.47
C ILE A 666 -50.68 9.83 -6.18
N SER A 667 -49.88 10.78 -6.67
CA SER A 667 -50.16 12.22 -6.48
C SER A 667 -51.48 12.69 -7.10
N GLN A 668 -51.94 12.06 -8.18
CA GLN A 668 -53.15 12.44 -8.91
C GLN A 668 -54.46 11.88 -8.30
N THR A 669 -54.39 10.99 -7.31
CA THR A 669 -55.56 10.36 -6.66
C THR A 669 -56.53 11.36 -6.01
N LYS A 670 -57.72 10.89 -5.62
CA LYS A 670 -58.72 11.72 -4.92
C LYS A 670 -58.42 11.70 -3.43
N THR A 671 -58.40 12.87 -2.81
CA THR A 671 -58.16 13.07 -1.38
C THR A 671 -59.36 13.68 -0.69
N ASP A 672 -59.39 13.57 0.64
CA ASP A 672 -60.34 14.25 1.51
C ASP A 672 -59.91 15.69 1.86
N LYS A 673 -60.50 16.27 2.91
CA LYS A 673 -60.19 17.64 3.41
C LYS A 673 -58.88 17.73 4.21
N GLN A 674 -58.19 16.62 4.44
CA GLN A 674 -56.93 16.53 5.21
C GLN A 674 -55.76 16.07 4.31
N ASP A 675 -55.92 16.18 2.98
CA ASP A 675 -55.01 15.66 1.95
C ASP A 675 -54.86 14.12 1.98
N LYS A 676 -55.73 13.37 2.67
CA LYS A 676 -55.62 11.90 2.78
C LYS A 676 -56.34 11.22 1.61
N PRO A 677 -55.72 10.26 0.89
CA PRO A 677 -56.38 9.51 -0.17
C PRO A 677 -57.68 8.83 0.27
N LEU A 678 -58.70 8.87 -0.60
CA LEU A 678 -59.98 8.18 -0.38
C LEU A 678 -59.86 6.66 -0.56
N ASP A 679 -59.01 6.24 -1.51
CA ASP A 679 -58.65 4.85 -1.76
C ASP A 679 -57.31 4.54 -1.05
N GLU A 680 -57.18 3.39 -0.38
CA GLU A 680 -55.97 3.10 0.40
C GLU A 680 -54.74 2.81 -0.48
N ILE A 681 -53.77 3.72 -0.44
CA ILE A 681 -52.45 3.57 -1.07
C ILE A 681 -51.45 3.20 0.02
N LYS A 682 -50.72 2.08 -0.15
CA LYS A 682 -49.75 1.62 0.86
C LYS A 682 -48.49 1.00 0.28
N ILE A 683 -47.45 1.01 1.09
CA ILE A 683 -46.22 0.24 0.88
C ILE A 683 -46.54 -1.23 1.20
N ILE A 684 -46.25 -2.12 0.26
CA ILE A 684 -46.33 -3.58 0.41
C ILE A 684 -45.07 -4.07 1.13
N SER A 685 -43.90 -3.65 0.62
CA SER A 685 -42.58 -3.90 1.20
C SER A 685 -41.54 -2.92 0.63
N ILE A 686 -40.35 -2.87 1.23
CA ILE A 686 -39.20 -2.15 0.65
C ILE A 686 -38.02 -3.12 0.48
N SER A 687 -37.67 -3.41 -0.77
CA SER A 687 -36.54 -4.26 -1.12
C SER A 687 -35.24 -3.43 -1.17
N ILE A 688 -34.34 -3.69 -0.22
CA ILE A 688 -32.99 -3.10 -0.18
C ILE A 688 -32.05 -3.83 -1.16
N LYS A 689 -31.11 -3.11 -1.80
CA LYS A 689 -30.24 -3.62 -2.88
C LYS A 689 -28.77 -3.23 -2.75
#